data_AF-A0A803JJ24-F1
#
_entry.id   AF-A0A803JJ24-F1
#
_cell.length_a   1.000
_cell.length_b   1.000
_cell.length_c   1.000
_cell.angle_alpha   90.00
_cell.angle_beta   90.00
_cell.angle_gamma   90.00
#
_symmetry.space_group_name_H-M   'P 1'
#
loop_
_entity.id
_entity.type
_entity.pdbx_description
1 polymer ?
#
loop_
_entity_poly.entity_id
_entity_poly.type
_entity_poly.pdbx_seq_one_letter_code
_entity_poly.pdbx_strand_id
1 'polypeptide(L)'
;MCYTGRGSTGNSQSEPFFRDRHRKRKYTRRGGGGKSQGQTSQKADTVIFNLSQHVLTPGEVSLLSRGLSFVPVNKKDPFDLEVDLFKFQRKLKLRDHFKDSQDKPGEKFRPVSTFEPPNTATSIKTFSQIVQRDCNDILKKPKKFFPNLTKAERDAIISLRNDKQLIVRPADKGGAVVLLDLAYYRQEVLQQLSNIHVYDRLPGDPTYKFKQKLDIELELALSANWISQDCYNFLTIKFPRCPAIYTLPKIHKNLSAPPGRPIISARGSLFSNVAIFLDSFLQPLCARMRSYVADTASLLEILRHIGPLPENTLFVTLDVCNLYTIIPLNEGLAACKEALIEGHQGLPPVEFLCSLLRLVFTCNYFRFERTFYLQKTGTAMGSNVAPSYANLYMNFFELEFIYPVYSTQLLLYCRYIDDIFILWRGDHIGVESFVASLNALSTPVKFTLNYAKDTIDFLDVRIYRTSTGVGTTLYRKETDRNTLLHAHSFHPPSVIKSIPYTQFLRVFRINTDFATASQQALEMCNRFISRGYTADFLHNEMEKAIKRIHDGSLETSSNKIQHDRMTFVTDYTPMSHDINNVLKRHWPILQLDSGLPFTKMSPPMCAYRRGRSLRDILMVTDLKHEPGGTWLKPGKPGCFKCGGCITCGCLITGNTFAHPHTGKKYLIKHRLTCVSDYVIYCIMCPCGLYYIGKCVTSFRIRMNNHRSVIRAALASGKSDIPLARHFAQQKHSLPMLRAILIDHIPVLSRGGDRSRLLLQREAQWIRRLDTIAPRGLNEMFSLSCFL
;
A
#
# COMPACT_ATOMS: atom_id res chain seq x y z
N MET A 1 2.73 -37.80 -53.97
CA MET A 1 3.52 -38.13 -55.18
C MET A 1 4.67 -37.14 -55.29
N CYS A 2 5.85 -37.65 -55.63
CA CYS A 2 7.15 -36.99 -55.67
C CYS A 2 7.22 -35.80 -56.63
N TYR A 3 8.04 -34.78 -56.33
CA TYR A 3 9.35 -34.57 -56.99
C TYR A 3 10.16 -33.43 -56.34
N THR A 4 11.46 -33.59 -56.49
CA THR A 4 12.64 -32.97 -55.85
C THR A 4 13.10 -31.65 -56.47
N GLY A 5 13.85 -30.79 -55.74
CA GLY A 5 14.87 -29.93 -56.38
C GLY A 5 15.29 -28.61 -55.69
N ARG A 6 16.37 -28.69 -54.91
CA ARG A 6 17.37 -27.69 -54.44
C ARG A 6 17.29 -26.21 -54.91
N GLY A 7 17.51 -25.31 -53.93
CA GLY A 7 18.65 -24.38 -53.95
C GLY A 7 18.38 -22.87 -54.04
N SER A 8 18.55 -22.13 -52.94
CA SER A 8 19.39 -20.92 -52.85
C SER A 8 19.33 -20.30 -51.46
N THR A 9 20.50 -20.19 -50.84
CA THR A 9 20.76 -19.48 -49.59
C THR A 9 20.76 -17.97 -49.84
N GLY A 10 19.82 -17.24 -49.23
CA GLY A 10 19.82 -15.79 -49.16
C GLY A 10 20.01 -15.32 -47.71
N ASN A 11 21.26 -15.03 -47.35
CA ASN A 11 21.63 -14.32 -46.12
C ASN A 11 21.05 -12.89 -46.21
N SER A 12 20.05 -12.54 -45.39
CA SER A 12 19.70 -11.13 -45.15
C SER A 12 20.40 -10.66 -43.87
N GLN A 13 21.47 -9.91 -44.07
CA GLN A 13 22.21 -9.25 -43.01
C GLN A 13 21.33 -8.19 -42.34
N SER A 14 21.33 -8.19 -41.01
CA SER A 14 20.80 -7.14 -40.16
C SER A 14 21.55 -5.83 -40.37
N GLU A 15 20.89 -4.81 -40.92
CA GLU A 15 21.42 -3.45 -40.91
C GLU A 15 21.17 -2.74 -39.56
N PRO A 16 22.12 -1.92 -39.07
CA PRO A 16 21.98 -1.20 -37.81
C PRO A 16 21.10 0.05 -37.93
N PHE A 17 20.09 0.14 -37.05
CA PHE A 17 18.96 1.09 -37.05
C PHE A 17 19.27 2.58 -36.78
N PHE A 18 20.54 3.00 -36.67
CA PHE A 18 20.85 4.42 -36.41
C PHE A 18 22.08 4.89 -37.20
N ARG A 19 21.84 5.66 -38.27
CA ARG A 19 22.82 6.63 -38.79
C ARG A 19 22.39 8.06 -38.42
N ASP A 20 23.21 8.60 -37.55
CA ASP A 20 23.48 9.98 -37.15
C ASP A 20 22.90 11.11 -38.02
N ARG A 21 22.13 12.01 -37.37
CA ARG A 21 22.01 13.43 -37.78
C ARG A 21 22.02 14.33 -36.55
N HIS A 22 23.14 14.34 -35.81
CA HIS A 22 23.48 15.47 -34.95
C HIS A 22 23.84 16.71 -35.79
N ARG A 23 22.91 17.67 -35.94
CA ARG A 23 23.24 19.04 -36.34
C ARG A 23 23.09 19.98 -35.14
N LYS A 24 24.22 20.27 -34.48
CA LYS A 24 24.35 21.31 -33.46
C LYS A 24 23.97 22.67 -34.07
N ARG A 25 22.88 23.30 -33.62
CA ARG A 25 22.63 24.73 -33.80
C ARG A 25 22.89 25.45 -32.47
N LYS A 26 23.96 26.25 -32.46
CA LYS A 26 24.31 27.18 -31.38
C LYS A 26 23.22 28.24 -31.26
N TYR A 27 22.71 28.43 -30.04
CA TYR A 27 21.85 29.56 -29.68
C TYR A 27 22.74 30.78 -29.40
N THR A 28 22.47 31.91 -30.06
CA THR A 28 22.94 33.25 -29.64
C THR A 28 21.74 34.00 -29.05
N ARG A 29 21.89 34.46 -27.80
CA ARG A 29 20.96 35.37 -27.13
C ARG A 29 21.11 36.78 -27.70
N ARG A 30 20.00 37.46 -28.02
CA ARG A 30 19.81 38.91 -27.87
C ARG A 30 18.33 39.21 -27.63
N GLY A 31 18.07 40.21 -26.79
CA GLY A 31 16.84 40.37 -26.01
C GLY A 31 15.66 41.07 -26.70
N GLY A 32 14.63 41.31 -25.89
CA GLY A 32 13.42 42.06 -26.25
C GLY A 32 12.33 41.82 -25.22
N GLY A 33 12.15 42.75 -24.28
CA GLY A 33 11.09 42.70 -23.27
C GLY A 33 9.72 43.02 -23.88
N GLY A 34 8.68 42.42 -23.30
CA GLY A 34 7.29 42.73 -23.59
C GLY A 34 6.38 42.05 -22.58
N LYS A 35 5.84 42.84 -21.64
CA LYS A 35 4.79 42.40 -20.71
C LYS A 35 3.52 42.11 -21.51
N SER A 36 2.98 40.90 -21.40
CA SER A 36 1.57 40.65 -21.69
C SER A 36 1.02 39.65 -20.66
N GLN A 37 0.01 40.08 -19.92
CA GLN A 37 -0.85 39.23 -19.11
C GLN A 37 -1.65 38.37 -20.08
N GLY A 38 -1.29 37.10 -20.21
CA GLY A 38 -2.03 36.12 -20.99
C GLY A 38 -2.41 34.96 -20.09
N GLN A 39 -3.72 34.75 -19.92
CA GLN A 39 -4.28 33.52 -19.38
C GLN A 39 -3.67 32.34 -20.13
N THR A 40 -2.88 31.53 -19.43
CA THR A 40 -2.23 30.36 -19.99
C THR A 40 -3.27 29.28 -20.24
N SER A 41 -3.63 29.09 -21.51
CA SER A 41 -4.11 27.80 -22.00
C SER A 41 -3.10 26.72 -21.57
N GLN A 42 -3.45 25.91 -20.56
CA GLN A 42 -2.58 24.88 -20.03
C GLN A 42 -2.27 23.85 -21.14
N LYS A 43 -1.00 23.75 -21.53
CA LYS A 43 -0.53 22.77 -22.53
C LYS A 43 -0.85 21.35 -22.07
N ALA A 44 -1.26 20.51 -23.02
CA ALA A 44 -1.72 19.13 -22.83
C ALA A 44 -0.70 18.15 -22.17
N ASP A 45 0.51 18.56 -21.81
CA ASP A 45 1.57 17.67 -21.28
C ASP A 45 1.96 17.90 -19.81
N THR A 46 1.29 18.82 -19.09
CA THR A 46 1.66 19.09 -17.70
C THR A 46 1.19 17.98 -16.76
N VAL A 47 2.14 17.42 -16.00
CA VAL A 47 1.89 16.41 -14.95
C VAL A 47 1.11 17.00 -13.76
N ILE A 48 1.07 18.34 -13.63
CA ILE A 48 0.50 19.06 -12.50
C ILE A 48 -0.74 19.83 -12.95
N PHE A 49 -1.84 19.65 -12.22
CA PHE A 49 -3.06 20.45 -12.30
C PHE A 49 -3.23 21.23 -11.00
N ASN A 50 -3.00 22.53 -11.06
CA ASN A 50 -3.21 23.40 -9.91
C ASN A 50 -4.61 24.01 -9.96
N LEU A 51 -5.53 23.48 -9.16
CA LEU A 51 -6.89 23.97 -8.98
C LEU A 51 -7.06 24.63 -7.60
N SER A 52 -5.95 25.06 -7.00
CA SER A 52 -5.90 25.76 -5.72
C SER A 52 -5.43 27.19 -5.92
N GLN A 53 -5.62 28.04 -4.90
CA GLN A 53 -5.08 29.40 -4.89
C GLN A 53 -3.57 29.45 -4.59
N HIS A 54 -2.95 28.32 -4.24
CA HIS A 54 -1.52 28.24 -3.93
C HIS A 54 -0.66 28.50 -5.18
N VAL A 55 0.19 29.52 -5.13
CA VAL A 55 1.12 29.84 -6.22
C VAL A 55 2.37 28.97 -6.08
N LEU A 56 2.57 28.05 -7.04
CA LEU A 56 3.70 27.12 -7.01
C LEU A 56 5.03 27.82 -7.28
N THR A 57 6.00 27.57 -6.40
CA THR A 57 7.39 27.98 -6.63
C THR A 57 8.06 27.09 -7.70
N PRO A 58 9.14 27.53 -8.36
CA PRO A 58 9.88 26.68 -9.30
C PRO A 58 10.36 25.35 -8.69
N GLY A 59 10.71 25.36 -7.40
CA GLY A 59 11.11 24.15 -6.66
C GLY A 59 9.96 23.16 -6.48
N GLU A 60 8.75 23.67 -6.20
CA GLU A 60 7.53 22.85 -6.08
C GLU A 60 7.12 22.27 -7.44
N VAL A 61 7.18 23.07 -8.52
CA VAL A 61 6.92 22.58 -9.89
C VAL A 61 7.91 21.48 -10.26
N SER A 62 9.20 21.67 -10.01
CA SER A 62 10.24 20.65 -10.26
C SER A 62 9.96 19.36 -9.49
N LEU A 63 9.66 19.48 -8.19
CA LEU A 63 9.38 18.34 -7.32
C LEU A 63 8.15 17.55 -7.79
N LEU A 64 7.02 18.22 -8.00
CA LEU A 64 5.75 17.58 -8.36
C LEU A 64 5.81 16.97 -9.77
N SER A 65 6.59 17.57 -10.68
CA SER A 65 6.83 17.01 -12.02
C SER A 65 7.59 15.69 -12.00
N ARG A 66 8.29 15.35 -10.92
CA ARG A 66 8.86 14.00 -10.71
C ARG A 66 7.78 12.94 -10.49
N GLY A 67 6.54 13.33 -10.21
CA GLY A 67 5.41 12.43 -9.99
C GLY A 67 5.35 11.86 -8.58
N LEU A 68 4.13 11.57 -8.10
CA LEU A 68 3.90 11.16 -6.71
C LEU A 68 4.50 9.79 -6.35
N SER A 69 4.83 8.95 -7.33
CA SER A 69 5.52 7.66 -7.13
C SER A 69 7.02 7.79 -6.84
N PHE A 70 7.60 8.98 -7.03
CA PHE A 70 9.02 9.23 -6.77
C PHE A 70 9.37 8.98 -5.30
N VAL A 71 10.46 8.25 -5.05
CA VAL A 71 10.98 7.98 -3.71
C VAL A 71 12.24 8.81 -3.49
N PRO A 72 12.21 9.77 -2.54
CA PRO A 72 13.43 10.46 -2.10
C PRO A 72 14.40 9.51 -1.42
N VAL A 73 15.70 9.75 -1.57
CA VAL A 73 16.73 9.06 -0.79
C VAL A 73 16.48 9.33 0.69
N ASN A 74 16.34 8.26 1.47
CA ASN A 74 16.20 8.36 2.92
C ASN A 74 17.35 7.61 3.61
N LYS A 75 17.78 8.13 4.75
CA LYS A 75 18.68 7.41 5.66
C LYS A 75 17.83 6.44 6.48
N LYS A 76 18.31 5.22 6.64
CA LYS A 76 17.66 4.25 7.52
C LYS A 76 18.03 4.56 8.97
N ASP A 77 17.04 4.50 9.86
CA ASP A 77 17.30 4.52 11.30
C ASP A 77 18.04 3.22 11.65
N PRO A 78 19.23 3.28 12.28
CA PRO A 78 19.94 2.09 12.78
C PRO A 78 19.03 1.12 13.54
N PHE A 79 18.07 1.66 14.30
CA PHE A 79 17.10 0.84 15.05
C PHE A 79 16.21 -0.01 14.13
N ASP A 80 15.77 0.52 12.99
CA ASP A 80 14.93 -0.23 12.04
C ASP A 80 15.71 -1.40 11.42
N LEU A 81 17.02 -1.26 11.21
CA LEU A 81 17.86 -2.39 10.77
C LEU A 81 18.01 -3.45 11.85
N GLU A 82 18.16 -3.05 13.10
CA GLU A 82 18.21 -3.97 14.25
C GLU A 82 16.93 -4.80 14.36
N VAL A 83 15.76 -4.16 14.20
CA VAL A 83 14.45 -4.85 14.15
C VAL A 83 14.36 -5.81 12.97
N ASP A 84 14.85 -5.42 11.79
CA ASP A 84 14.84 -6.30 10.61
C ASP A 84 15.74 -7.52 10.81
N LEU A 85 16.94 -7.34 11.37
CA LEU A 85 17.87 -8.42 11.71
C LEU A 85 17.28 -9.34 12.77
N PHE A 86 16.62 -8.81 13.79
CA PHE A 86 15.89 -9.59 14.79
C PHE A 86 14.80 -10.47 14.14
N LYS A 87 13.99 -9.91 13.24
CA LYS A 87 12.99 -10.68 12.49
C LYS A 87 13.61 -11.77 11.62
N PHE A 88 14.77 -11.50 11.03
CA PHE A 88 15.49 -12.49 10.24
C PHE A 88 16.06 -13.61 11.09
N GLN A 89 16.70 -13.28 12.21
CA GLN A 89 17.17 -14.25 13.18
C GLN A 89 16.03 -15.14 13.67
N ARG A 90 14.86 -14.56 13.98
CA ARG A 90 13.67 -15.34 14.33
C ARG A 90 13.29 -16.33 13.24
N LYS A 91 13.33 -15.94 11.96
CA LYS A 91 13.06 -16.88 10.85
C LYS A 91 14.06 -18.03 10.80
N LEU A 92 15.34 -17.77 11.06
CA LEU A 92 16.36 -18.83 11.16
C LEU A 92 16.04 -19.79 12.30
N LYS A 93 15.72 -19.26 13.49
CA LYS A 93 15.30 -20.08 14.64
C LYS A 93 14.07 -20.93 14.33
N LEU A 94 13.07 -20.37 13.66
CA LEU A 94 11.86 -21.11 13.29
C LEU A 94 12.16 -22.24 12.30
N ARG A 95 13.02 -21.99 11.30
CA ARG A 95 13.40 -23.01 10.32
C ARG A 95 14.16 -24.17 10.96
N ASP A 96 15.04 -23.89 11.92
CA ASP A 96 15.72 -24.92 12.72
C ASP A 96 14.76 -25.65 13.67
N HIS A 97 13.91 -24.92 14.39
CA HIS A 97 12.97 -25.49 15.36
C HIS A 97 11.96 -26.47 14.72
N PHE A 98 11.52 -26.20 13.49
CA PHE A 98 10.57 -27.03 12.76
C PHE A 98 11.23 -27.89 11.67
N LYS A 99 12.55 -28.11 11.71
CA LYS A 99 13.26 -28.86 10.66
C LYS A 99 12.80 -30.31 10.50
N ASP A 100 12.37 -30.94 11.58
CA ASP A 100 11.89 -32.33 11.61
C ASP A 100 10.36 -32.42 11.51
N SER A 101 9.67 -31.28 11.41
CA SER A 101 8.23 -31.24 11.24
C SER A 101 7.86 -31.56 9.80
N GLN A 102 6.89 -32.44 9.59
CA GLN A 102 6.34 -32.63 8.25
C GLN A 102 5.62 -31.35 7.80
N ASP A 103 5.88 -30.92 6.56
CA ASP A 103 5.20 -29.81 5.90
C ASP A 103 3.72 -30.14 5.73
N LYS A 104 2.91 -29.87 6.76
CA LYS A 104 1.45 -29.82 6.60
C LYS A 104 1.11 -28.51 5.89
N PRO A 105 0.25 -28.51 4.88
CA PRO A 105 -0.24 -27.27 4.29
C PRO A 105 -0.88 -26.43 5.40
N GLY A 106 -0.19 -25.35 5.77
CA GLY A 106 -0.62 -24.50 6.88
C GLY A 106 -1.97 -23.87 6.55
N GLU A 107 -2.80 -23.71 7.57
CA GLU A 107 -4.09 -23.03 7.41
C GLU A 107 -3.88 -21.61 6.83
N LYS A 108 -4.65 -21.30 5.78
CA LYS A 108 -4.51 -20.05 5.01
C LYS A 108 -4.83 -18.81 5.86
N PHE A 109 -5.81 -18.92 6.74
CA PHE A 109 -6.33 -17.82 7.56
C PHE A 109 -5.87 -17.98 8.99
N ARG A 110 -4.70 -17.43 9.31
CA ARG A 110 -4.16 -17.45 10.67
C ARG A 110 -3.46 -16.14 11.00
N PRO A 111 -3.45 -15.72 12.28
CA PRO A 111 -2.72 -14.53 12.68
C PRO A 111 -1.22 -14.70 12.45
N VAL A 112 -0.51 -13.58 12.34
CA VAL A 112 0.95 -13.60 12.30
C VAL A 112 1.46 -14.10 13.66
N SER A 113 2.14 -15.24 13.66
CA SER A 113 2.69 -15.82 14.89
C SER A 113 3.74 -14.89 15.51
N THR A 114 3.65 -14.71 16.83
CA THR A 114 4.65 -14.04 17.67
C THR A 114 5.58 -15.03 18.37
N PHE A 115 5.42 -16.33 18.13
CA PHE A 115 6.23 -17.38 18.77
C PHE A 115 7.71 -17.22 18.44
N GLU A 116 8.56 -17.21 19.45
CA GLU A 116 10.01 -17.23 19.30
C GLU A 116 10.55 -18.50 19.96
N PRO A 117 11.28 -19.35 19.21
CA PRO A 117 11.87 -20.56 19.79
C PRO A 117 12.82 -20.22 20.95
N PRO A 118 12.71 -20.89 22.11
CA PRO A 118 13.50 -20.59 23.30
C PRO A 118 14.97 -21.00 23.11
N ASN A 119 15.20 -22.13 22.43
CA ASN A 119 16.53 -22.62 22.13
C ASN A 119 17.04 -22.01 20.83
N THR A 120 18.32 -21.64 20.81
CA THR A 120 18.97 -21.12 19.60
C THR A 120 20.33 -21.79 19.49
N ALA A 121 20.55 -22.50 18.38
CA ALA A 121 21.83 -23.10 18.07
C ALA A 121 22.96 -22.06 18.13
N THR A 122 24.14 -22.50 18.59
CA THR A 122 25.31 -21.62 18.75
C THR A 122 25.67 -20.95 17.44
N SER A 123 25.64 -21.68 16.32
CA SER A 123 25.93 -21.17 14.99
C SER A 123 24.97 -20.03 14.57
N ILE A 124 23.68 -20.14 14.91
CA ILE A 124 22.69 -19.06 14.68
C ILE A 124 23.00 -17.83 15.54
N LYS A 125 23.39 -18.02 16.82
CA LYS A 125 23.78 -16.93 17.71
C LYS A 125 25.02 -16.20 17.16
N THR A 126 26.07 -16.96 16.82
CA THR A 126 27.33 -16.46 16.26
C THR A 126 27.11 -15.70 14.96
N PHE A 127 26.37 -16.28 14.01
CA PHE A 127 25.98 -15.62 12.76
C PHE A 127 25.28 -14.28 13.05
N SER A 128 24.28 -14.28 13.92
CA SER A 128 23.48 -13.08 14.21
C SER A 128 24.33 -11.97 14.84
N GLN A 129 25.20 -12.31 15.80
CA GLN A 129 26.08 -11.35 16.46
C GLN A 129 27.09 -10.72 15.49
N ILE A 130 27.74 -11.54 14.66
CA ILE A 130 28.73 -11.06 13.69
C ILE A 130 28.06 -10.19 12.62
N VAL A 131 26.92 -10.63 12.06
CA VAL A 131 26.15 -9.85 11.08
C VAL A 131 25.71 -8.51 11.68
N GLN A 132 25.21 -8.52 12.92
CA GLN A 132 24.78 -7.29 13.59
C GLN A 132 25.95 -6.33 13.83
N ARG A 133 27.10 -6.85 14.29
CA ARG A 133 28.32 -6.05 14.49
C ARG A 133 28.79 -5.41 13.18
N ASP A 134 28.98 -6.21 12.14
CA ASP A 134 29.49 -5.73 10.86
C ASP A 134 28.51 -4.76 10.17
N CYS A 135 27.18 -5.00 10.28
CA CYS A 135 26.16 -4.04 9.85
C CYS A 135 26.25 -2.72 10.62
N ASN A 136 26.44 -2.76 11.94
CA ASN A 136 26.60 -1.56 12.76
C ASN A 136 27.86 -0.78 12.39
N ASP A 137 28.96 -1.47 12.05
CA ASP A 137 30.19 -0.80 11.62
C ASP A 137 30.04 -0.16 10.24
N ILE A 138 29.25 -0.77 9.35
CA ILE A 138 28.84 -0.11 8.09
C ILE A 138 28.06 1.18 8.39
N LEU A 139 27.12 1.16 9.35
CA LEU A 139 26.33 2.34 9.74
C LEU A 139 27.14 3.48 10.36
N LYS A 140 28.26 3.17 11.03
CA LYS A 140 29.15 4.19 11.62
C LYS A 140 30.04 4.90 10.58
N LYS A 141 30.32 4.25 9.43
CA LYS A 141 31.23 4.81 8.44
C LYS A 141 30.62 6.04 7.75
N PRO A 142 31.34 7.18 7.64
CA PRO A 142 30.86 8.34 6.91
C PRO A 142 30.85 8.04 5.41
N LYS A 143 29.68 7.71 4.85
CA LYS A 143 29.50 7.60 3.41
C LYS A 143 29.06 8.93 2.81
N LYS A 144 29.61 9.30 1.65
CA LYS A 144 29.08 10.40 0.82
C LYS A 144 27.72 9.98 0.31
N PHE A 145 26.67 10.60 0.85
CA PHE A 145 25.30 10.38 0.40
C PHE A 145 24.97 11.42 -0.67
N PHE A 146 24.65 10.96 -1.88
CA PHE A 146 24.17 11.85 -2.94
C PHE A 146 22.64 11.93 -2.87
N PRO A 147 22.07 13.09 -2.48
CA PRO A 147 20.62 13.27 -2.51
C PRO A 147 20.14 13.22 -3.96
N ASN A 148 19.00 12.57 -4.19
CA ASN A 148 18.33 12.57 -5.50
C ASN A 148 17.32 13.72 -5.66
N LEU A 149 17.35 14.69 -4.73
CA LEU A 149 16.56 15.92 -4.74
C LEU A 149 17.48 17.12 -4.49
N THR A 150 17.21 18.22 -5.17
CA THR A 150 17.90 19.50 -4.95
C THR A 150 17.54 20.10 -3.58
N LYS A 151 18.23 21.18 -3.17
CA LYS A 151 17.84 21.92 -1.96
C LYS A 151 16.43 22.50 -2.09
N ALA A 152 16.14 23.17 -3.21
CA ALA A 152 14.82 23.75 -3.49
C ALA A 152 13.69 22.72 -3.46
N GLU A 153 13.91 21.51 -3.99
CA GLU A 153 12.90 20.43 -3.95
C GLU A 153 12.69 19.87 -2.53
N ARG A 154 13.73 19.83 -1.69
CA ARG A 154 13.59 19.43 -0.29
C ARG A 154 12.85 20.49 0.53
N ASP A 155 13.13 21.76 0.27
CA ASP A 155 12.41 22.87 0.88
C ASP A 155 10.94 22.89 0.43
N ALA A 156 10.67 22.57 -0.84
CA ALA A 156 9.32 22.39 -1.38
C ALA A 156 8.52 21.27 -0.68
N ILE A 157 9.16 20.13 -0.33
CA ILE A 157 8.49 19.08 0.47
C ILE A 157 8.04 19.64 1.82
N ILE A 158 8.87 20.47 2.46
CA ILE A 158 8.55 21.06 3.77
C ILE A 158 7.43 22.09 3.62
N SER A 159 7.51 22.95 2.61
CA SER A 159 6.50 23.96 2.24
C SER A 159 5.12 23.31 2.06
N LEU A 160 5.01 22.41 1.09
CA LEU A 160 3.74 21.75 0.72
C LEU A 160 3.15 20.90 1.86
N ARG A 161 3.99 20.34 2.74
CA ARG A 161 3.53 19.56 3.89
C ARG A 161 3.02 20.41 5.03
N ASN A 162 3.57 21.61 5.19
CA ASN A 162 3.19 22.53 6.27
C ASN A 162 1.98 23.37 5.92
N ASP A 163 1.68 23.55 4.63
CA ASP A 163 0.43 24.15 4.20
C ASP A 163 -0.76 23.21 4.49
N LYS A 164 -1.59 23.62 5.45
CA LYS A 164 -2.78 22.86 5.87
C LYS A 164 -4.01 23.21 5.02
N GLN A 165 -3.96 24.27 4.23
CA GLN A 165 -5.06 24.67 3.34
C GLN A 165 -4.92 24.03 1.95
N LEU A 166 -3.80 23.38 1.66
CA LEU A 166 -3.54 22.72 0.39
C LEU A 166 -3.76 21.21 0.48
N ILE A 167 -4.47 20.66 -0.50
CA ILE A 167 -4.70 19.22 -0.67
C ILE A 167 -3.99 18.72 -1.91
N VAL A 168 -3.06 17.77 -1.71
CA VAL A 168 -2.36 17.08 -2.80
C VAL A 168 -2.99 15.71 -3.04
N ARG A 169 -3.51 15.48 -4.25
CA ARG A 169 -4.11 14.20 -4.65
C ARG A 169 -3.55 13.71 -6.00
N PRO A 170 -3.41 12.39 -6.19
CA PRO A 170 -3.32 11.84 -7.54
C PRO A 170 -4.68 11.96 -8.24
N ALA A 171 -4.68 12.23 -9.54
CA ALA A 171 -5.87 12.10 -10.37
C ALA A 171 -6.38 10.64 -10.36
N ASP A 172 -7.70 10.48 -10.51
CA ASP A 172 -8.37 9.18 -10.58
C ASP A 172 -7.87 8.32 -11.75
N LYS A 173 -7.64 8.96 -12.91
CA LYS A 173 -7.09 8.35 -14.14
C LYS A 173 -5.95 9.24 -14.68
N GLY A 174 -5.03 8.65 -15.44
CA GLY A 174 -3.90 9.37 -16.08
C GLY A 174 -2.75 9.80 -15.16
N GLY A 175 -2.84 9.55 -13.84
CA GLY A 175 -1.77 9.65 -12.85
C GLY A 175 -1.18 11.05 -12.61
N ALA A 176 -1.88 12.10 -13.07
CA ALA A 176 -1.51 13.48 -12.81
C ALA A 176 -1.55 13.84 -11.31
N VAL A 177 -0.87 14.93 -10.94
CA VAL A 177 -0.88 15.51 -9.60
C VAL A 177 -1.87 16.65 -9.58
N VAL A 178 -2.85 16.60 -8.68
CA VAL A 178 -3.89 17.62 -8.54
C VAL A 178 -3.74 18.31 -7.19
N LEU A 179 -3.73 19.64 -7.21
CA LEU A 179 -3.72 20.50 -6.03
C LEU A 179 -5.10 21.15 -5.89
N LEU A 180 -5.68 21.07 -4.70
CA LEU A 180 -7.01 21.60 -4.38
C LEU A 180 -6.93 22.44 -3.10
N ASP A 181 -7.74 23.49 -3.01
CA ASP A 181 -7.98 24.16 -1.74
C ASP A 181 -8.76 23.21 -0.80
N LEU A 182 -8.42 23.24 0.49
CA LEU A 182 -9.07 22.43 1.52
C LEU A 182 -10.58 22.69 1.57
N ALA A 183 -10.99 23.95 1.41
CA ALA A 183 -12.40 24.34 1.41
C ALA A 183 -13.18 23.67 0.27
N TYR A 184 -12.66 23.74 -0.96
CA TYR A 184 -13.26 23.09 -2.12
C TYR A 184 -13.33 21.57 -1.94
N TYR A 185 -12.22 20.95 -1.54
CA TYR A 185 -12.16 19.51 -1.28
C TYR A 185 -13.18 19.07 -0.24
N ARG A 186 -13.32 19.83 0.85
CA ARG A 186 -14.27 19.54 1.93
C ARG A 186 -15.71 19.66 1.44
N GLN A 187 -16.04 20.72 0.70
CA GLN A 187 -17.37 20.93 0.14
C GLN A 187 -17.75 19.79 -0.80
N GLU A 188 -16.84 19.38 -1.68
CA GLU A 188 -17.04 18.27 -2.62
C GLU A 188 -17.38 16.96 -1.89
N VAL A 189 -16.62 16.60 -0.85
CA VAL A 189 -16.88 15.40 -0.04
C VAL A 189 -18.21 15.51 0.70
N LEU A 190 -18.50 16.65 1.33
CA LEU A 190 -19.75 16.84 2.06
C LEU A 190 -20.98 16.82 1.14
N GLN A 191 -20.86 17.32 -0.09
CA GLN A 191 -21.92 17.25 -1.09
C GLN A 191 -22.26 15.79 -1.42
N GLN A 192 -21.25 14.92 -1.62
CA GLN A 192 -21.52 13.49 -1.82
C GLN A 192 -22.17 12.85 -0.59
N LEU A 193 -21.69 13.16 0.61
CA LEU A 193 -22.19 12.61 1.87
C LEU A 193 -23.58 13.15 2.27
N SER A 194 -24.06 14.20 1.62
CA SER A 194 -25.40 14.76 1.84
C SER A 194 -26.52 13.92 1.21
N ASN A 195 -26.18 12.97 0.33
CA ASN A 195 -27.18 12.10 -0.27
C ASN A 195 -27.73 11.11 0.76
N ILE A 196 -28.90 11.44 1.31
CA ILE A 196 -29.61 10.67 2.33
C ILE A 196 -30.09 9.31 1.84
N HIS A 197 -30.15 9.04 0.53
CA HIS A 197 -30.50 7.71 0.02
C HIS A 197 -29.31 6.75 0.13
N VAL A 198 -28.09 7.27 0.05
CA VAL A 198 -26.85 6.47 0.07
C VAL A 198 -26.22 6.43 1.45
N TYR A 199 -26.25 7.54 2.20
CA TYR A 199 -25.54 7.69 3.47
C TYR A 199 -26.45 8.13 4.60
N ASP A 200 -26.24 7.53 5.78
CA ASP A 200 -26.78 8.01 7.04
C ASP A 200 -25.68 8.61 7.90
N ARG A 201 -25.94 9.76 8.51
CA ARG A 201 -25.07 10.34 9.52
C ARG A 201 -25.30 9.63 10.86
N LEU A 202 -24.22 9.21 11.51
CA LEU A 202 -24.25 8.54 12.81
C LEU A 202 -23.93 9.50 13.97
N PRO A 203 -24.50 9.30 15.17
CA PRO A 203 -24.25 10.15 16.33
C PRO A 203 -22.85 9.97 16.94
N GLY A 204 -22.19 8.85 16.67
CA GLY A 204 -20.87 8.52 17.21
C GLY A 204 -20.24 7.33 16.49
N ASP A 205 -19.04 6.93 16.95
CA ASP A 205 -18.28 5.82 16.37
C ASP A 205 -18.98 4.47 16.63
N PRO A 206 -19.48 3.76 15.59
CA PRO A 206 -20.18 2.50 15.77
C PRO A 206 -19.24 1.29 15.87
N THR A 207 -17.91 1.49 15.82
CA THR A 207 -16.91 0.42 15.69
C THR A 207 -17.14 -0.74 16.67
N TYR A 208 -17.30 -0.45 17.96
CA TYR A 208 -17.46 -1.49 18.98
C TYR A 208 -18.87 -2.11 19.00
N LYS A 209 -19.90 -1.35 18.61
CA LYS A 209 -21.26 -1.87 18.41
C LYS A 209 -21.28 -2.93 17.31
N PHE A 210 -20.63 -2.66 16.18
CA PHE A 210 -20.53 -3.62 15.09
C PHE A 210 -19.55 -4.76 15.39
N LYS A 211 -18.52 -4.50 16.20
CA LYS A 211 -17.62 -5.55 16.68
C LYS A 211 -18.37 -6.62 17.46
N GLN A 212 -19.27 -6.23 18.37
CA GLN A 212 -20.10 -7.19 19.10
C GLN A 212 -20.92 -8.09 18.18
N LYS A 213 -21.53 -7.53 17.13
CA LYS A 213 -22.27 -8.33 16.12
C LYS A 213 -21.38 -9.34 15.41
N LEU A 214 -20.18 -8.91 14.99
CA LEU A 214 -19.23 -9.80 14.33
C LEU A 214 -18.73 -10.89 15.30
N ASP A 215 -18.40 -10.52 16.54
CA ASP A 215 -17.88 -11.45 17.54
C ASP A 215 -18.89 -12.57 17.81
N ILE A 216 -20.19 -12.26 17.95
CA ILE A 216 -21.26 -13.27 18.12
C ILE A 216 -21.26 -14.28 16.97
N GLU A 217 -21.22 -13.81 15.72
CA GLU A 217 -21.25 -14.69 14.54
C GLU A 217 -19.97 -15.55 14.43
N LEU A 218 -18.81 -14.99 14.80
CA LEU A 218 -17.55 -15.73 14.80
C LEU A 218 -17.48 -16.75 15.94
N GLU A 219 -18.00 -16.43 17.13
CA GLU A 219 -18.07 -17.35 18.28
C GLU A 219 -19.00 -18.52 17.99
N LEU A 220 -20.16 -18.25 17.36
CA LEU A 220 -21.07 -19.30 16.88
C LEU A 220 -20.36 -20.23 15.89
N ALA A 221 -19.71 -19.67 14.88
CA ALA A 221 -19.00 -20.47 13.88
C ALA A 221 -17.84 -21.30 14.46
N LEU A 222 -17.14 -20.77 15.47
CA LEU A 222 -16.11 -21.50 16.19
C LEU A 222 -16.72 -22.66 17.00
N SER A 223 -17.80 -22.40 17.74
CA SER A 223 -18.49 -23.44 18.54
C SER A 223 -19.08 -24.55 17.68
N ALA A 224 -19.54 -24.22 16.48
CA ALA A 224 -20.08 -25.17 15.50
C ALA A 224 -18.99 -25.87 14.66
N ASN A 225 -17.71 -25.59 14.93
CA ASN A 225 -16.56 -26.10 14.18
C ASN A 225 -16.59 -25.76 12.67
N TRP A 226 -17.23 -24.66 12.28
CA TRP A 226 -17.23 -24.19 10.89
C TRP A 226 -15.92 -23.50 10.50
N ILE A 227 -15.21 -22.97 11.49
CA ILE A 227 -13.89 -22.36 11.36
C ILE A 227 -12.97 -22.87 12.46
N SER A 228 -11.66 -22.88 12.21
CA SER A 228 -10.68 -23.21 13.24
C SER A 228 -10.46 -22.06 14.22
N GLN A 229 -9.76 -22.34 15.32
CA GLN A 229 -9.29 -21.31 16.25
C GLN A 229 -8.34 -20.29 15.59
N ASP A 230 -7.49 -20.74 14.66
CA ASP A 230 -6.56 -19.87 13.94
C ASP A 230 -7.31 -18.94 12.97
N CYS A 231 -8.33 -19.46 12.29
CA CYS A 231 -9.24 -18.67 11.46
C CYS A 231 -10.02 -17.65 12.29
N TYR A 232 -10.59 -18.08 13.43
CA TYR A 232 -11.25 -17.17 14.38
C TYR A 232 -10.32 -16.03 14.82
N ASN A 233 -9.07 -16.35 15.19
CA ASN A 233 -8.08 -15.36 15.60
C ASN A 233 -7.66 -14.43 14.46
N PHE A 234 -7.67 -14.92 13.21
CA PHE A 234 -7.42 -14.11 12.02
C PHE A 234 -8.57 -13.15 11.74
N LEU A 235 -9.82 -13.62 11.80
CA LEU A 235 -11.02 -12.82 11.54
C LEU A 235 -11.25 -11.78 12.66
N THR A 236 -10.87 -12.10 13.89
CA THR A 236 -11.04 -11.22 15.04
C THR A 236 -9.97 -10.13 15.11
N ILE A 237 -10.38 -8.87 14.96
CA ILE A 237 -9.49 -7.73 15.16
C ILE A 237 -9.74 -7.14 16.55
N LYS A 238 -8.78 -7.34 17.46
CA LYS A 238 -8.88 -6.87 18.86
C LYS A 238 -8.95 -5.34 19.00
N PHE A 239 -8.18 -4.63 18.19
CA PHE A 239 -8.10 -3.17 18.21
C PHE A 239 -8.39 -2.61 16.81
N PRO A 240 -9.67 -2.62 16.37
CA PRO A 240 -10.04 -2.21 15.04
C PRO A 240 -9.78 -0.71 14.81
N ARG A 241 -9.51 -0.37 13.55
CA ARG A 241 -9.41 1.01 13.11
C ARG A 241 -10.70 1.47 12.41
N CYS A 242 -11.29 2.59 12.85
CA CYS A 242 -12.39 3.22 12.12
C CYS A 242 -11.93 3.56 10.69
N PRO A 243 -12.64 3.11 9.64
CA PRO A 243 -12.37 3.50 8.26
C PRO A 243 -12.50 5.01 8.06
N ALA A 244 -11.79 5.55 7.07
CA ALA A 244 -11.86 6.98 6.74
C ALA A 244 -12.02 7.17 5.23
N ILE A 245 -12.88 8.09 4.82
CA ILE A 245 -13.13 8.43 3.42
C ILE A 245 -12.14 9.49 2.92
N TYR A 246 -11.73 9.37 1.66
CA TYR A 246 -11.06 10.42 0.89
C TYR A 246 -11.47 10.32 -0.58
N THR A 247 -11.49 11.45 -1.29
CA THR A 247 -11.77 11.47 -2.73
C THR A 247 -10.52 11.60 -3.62
N LEU A 248 -10.59 11.03 -4.83
CA LEU A 248 -9.63 11.22 -5.93
C LEU A 248 -10.29 12.03 -7.08
N PRO A 249 -9.70 13.15 -7.53
CA PRO A 249 -10.32 14.00 -8.56
C PRO A 249 -10.38 13.34 -9.94
N LYS A 250 -11.57 13.28 -10.53
CA LYS A 250 -11.84 12.77 -11.88
C LYS A 250 -11.66 13.87 -12.94
N ILE A 251 -10.43 14.32 -13.15
CA ILE A 251 -10.09 15.39 -14.13
C ILE A 251 -10.50 15.08 -15.57
N HIS A 252 -10.71 13.80 -15.91
CA HIS A 252 -11.21 13.37 -17.22
C HIS A 252 -12.72 13.61 -17.43
N LYS A 253 -13.46 13.93 -16.36
CA LYS A 253 -14.88 14.31 -16.45
C LYS A 253 -15.07 15.83 -16.50
N ASN A 254 -14.28 16.57 -15.72
CA ASN A 254 -14.28 18.02 -15.72
C ASN A 254 -12.90 18.51 -15.25
N LEU A 255 -12.27 19.42 -16.00
CA LEU A 255 -10.95 19.97 -15.68
C LEU A 255 -10.99 21.09 -14.64
N SER A 256 -12.08 21.85 -14.59
CA SER A 256 -12.22 23.03 -13.72
C SER A 256 -12.76 22.67 -12.34
N ALA A 257 -13.77 21.80 -12.29
CA ALA A 257 -14.41 21.32 -11.07
C ALA A 257 -14.52 19.79 -11.13
N PRO A 258 -13.41 19.05 -10.99
CA PRO A 258 -13.42 17.59 -11.12
C PRO A 258 -14.22 16.96 -9.97
N PRO A 259 -15.20 16.09 -10.26
CA PRO A 259 -15.89 15.34 -9.22
C PRO A 259 -14.93 14.33 -8.57
N GLY A 260 -15.09 14.08 -7.28
CA GLY A 260 -14.28 13.13 -6.52
C GLY A 260 -14.76 11.68 -6.69
N ARG A 261 -13.83 10.72 -6.81
CA ARG A 261 -14.12 9.30 -6.57
C ARG A 261 -13.95 9.02 -5.07
N PRO A 262 -15.02 8.68 -4.33
CA PRO A 262 -14.90 8.34 -2.91
C PRO A 262 -14.17 7.00 -2.73
N ILE A 263 -13.20 6.96 -1.82
CA ILE A 263 -12.45 5.75 -1.46
C ILE A 263 -12.44 5.61 0.06
N ILE A 264 -12.75 4.41 0.55
CA ILE A 264 -12.71 4.09 1.99
C ILE A 264 -11.39 3.41 2.33
N SER A 265 -10.59 4.06 3.18
CA SER A 265 -9.36 3.50 3.74
C SER A 265 -9.68 2.50 4.86
N ALA A 266 -9.93 1.24 4.53
CA ALA A 266 -10.37 0.20 5.47
C ALA A 266 -9.23 -0.62 6.11
N ARG A 267 -7.96 -0.27 5.92
CA ARG A 267 -6.82 -1.08 6.41
C ARG A 267 -6.80 -1.20 7.95
N GLY A 268 -6.90 -2.44 8.44
CA GLY A 268 -6.95 -2.74 9.88
C GLY A 268 -8.28 -2.36 10.53
N SER A 269 -9.32 -2.14 9.73
CA SER A 269 -10.68 -1.96 10.21
C SER A 269 -11.35 -3.29 10.52
N LEU A 270 -12.48 -3.23 11.22
CA LEU A 270 -13.20 -4.41 11.72
C LEU A 270 -13.41 -5.50 10.66
N PHE A 271 -13.83 -5.13 9.45
CA PHE A 271 -14.17 -6.08 8.40
C PHE A 271 -13.02 -6.36 7.41
N SER A 272 -11.81 -5.84 7.61
CA SER A 272 -10.76 -6.00 6.59
C SER A 272 -10.33 -7.45 6.39
N ASN A 273 -10.22 -8.23 7.48
CA ASN A 273 -9.83 -9.64 7.39
C ASN A 273 -11.03 -10.50 6.93
N VAL A 274 -12.25 -10.14 7.34
CA VAL A 274 -13.50 -10.77 6.88
C VAL A 274 -13.66 -10.62 5.37
N ALA A 275 -13.41 -9.42 4.83
CA ALA A 275 -13.49 -9.18 3.38
C ALA A 275 -12.47 -10.02 2.59
N ILE A 276 -11.24 -10.19 3.11
CA ILE A 276 -10.22 -11.06 2.49
C ILE A 276 -10.65 -12.54 2.54
N PHE A 277 -11.24 -12.96 3.66
CA PHE A 277 -11.75 -14.30 3.84
C PHE A 277 -12.86 -14.62 2.84
N LEU A 278 -13.90 -13.78 2.77
CA LEU A 278 -15.02 -13.93 1.85
C LEU A 278 -14.60 -13.90 0.39
N ASP A 279 -13.73 -12.96 0.02
CA ASP A 279 -13.23 -12.83 -1.36
C ASP A 279 -12.52 -14.10 -1.84
N SER A 280 -11.87 -14.84 -0.93
CA SER A 280 -11.21 -16.11 -1.27
C SER A 280 -12.15 -17.22 -1.71
N PHE A 281 -13.44 -17.14 -1.34
CA PHE A 281 -14.49 -18.07 -1.78
C PHE A 281 -15.22 -17.53 -3.01
N LEU A 282 -15.42 -16.21 -3.12
CA LEU A 282 -16.18 -15.61 -4.23
C LEU A 282 -15.36 -15.43 -5.52
N GLN A 283 -14.06 -15.13 -5.41
CA GLN A 283 -13.23 -14.86 -6.58
C GLN A 283 -13.12 -16.06 -7.54
N PRO A 284 -12.94 -17.31 -7.07
CA PRO A 284 -12.94 -18.49 -7.95
C PRO A 284 -14.25 -18.67 -8.72
N LEU A 285 -15.38 -18.26 -8.13
CA LEU A 285 -16.70 -18.31 -8.78
C LEU A 285 -16.79 -17.28 -9.90
N CYS A 286 -16.21 -16.09 -9.71
CA CYS A 286 -16.15 -15.05 -10.74
C CYS A 286 -15.39 -15.54 -11.98
N ALA A 287 -14.29 -16.26 -11.79
CA ALA A 287 -13.47 -16.77 -12.88
C ALA A 287 -14.17 -17.83 -13.75
N ARG A 288 -15.30 -18.40 -13.30
CA ARG A 288 -16.10 -19.38 -14.05
C ARG A 288 -17.17 -18.75 -14.93
N MET A 289 -17.44 -17.46 -14.80
CA MET A 289 -18.52 -16.80 -15.54
C MET A 289 -18.19 -16.71 -17.03
N ARG A 290 -19.21 -16.87 -17.89
CA ARG A 290 -19.06 -16.81 -19.35
C ARG A 290 -18.50 -15.47 -19.84
N SER A 291 -18.92 -14.36 -19.23
CA SER A 291 -18.54 -13.01 -19.62
C SER A 291 -17.19 -12.57 -19.05
N TYR A 292 -16.56 -13.34 -18.16
CA TYR A 292 -15.46 -12.85 -17.34
C TYR A 292 -14.16 -12.58 -18.13
N VAL A 293 -13.66 -11.36 -18.01
CA VAL A 293 -12.32 -10.96 -18.46
C VAL A 293 -11.49 -10.62 -17.22
N ALA A 294 -10.35 -11.30 -17.04
CA ALA A 294 -9.47 -11.10 -15.89
C ALA A 294 -8.57 -9.87 -16.05
N ASP A 295 -8.06 -9.66 -17.26
CA ASP A 295 -7.14 -8.60 -17.64
C ASP A 295 -7.03 -8.45 -19.17
N THR A 296 -6.22 -7.48 -19.62
CA THR A 296 -5.92 -7.26 -21.03
C THR A 296 -5.35 -8.50 -21.73
N ALA A 297 -4.55 -9.33 -21.05
CA ALA A 297 -3.97 -10.51 -21.69
C ALA A 297 -5.06 -11.56 -21.97
N SER A 298 -6.00 -11.76 -21.05
CA SER A 298 -7.17 -12.63 -21.27
C SER A 298 -8.07 -12.12 -22.40
N LEU A 299 -8.27 -10.80 -22.50
CA LEU A 299 -8.99 -10.19 -23.61
C LEU A 299 -8.30 -10.48 -24.96
N LEU A 300 -7.00 -10.22 -25.05
CA LEU A 300 -6.25 -10.46 -26.28
C LEU A 300 -6.32 -11.92 -26.71
N GLU A 301 -6.33 -12.85 -25.75
CA GLU A 301 -6.49 -14.28 -26.06
C GLU A 301 -7.87 -14.58 -26.64
N ILE A 302 -8.94 -14.04 -26.05
CA ILE A 302 -10.30 -14.16 -26.61
C ILE A 302 -10.37 -13.59 -28.03
N LEU A 303 -9.80 -12.40 -28.26
CA LEU A 303 -9.85 -11.73 -29.56
C LEU A 303 -9.07 -12.48 -30.66
N ARG A 304 -8.02 -13.23 -30.32
CA ARG A 304 -7.24 -14.03 -31.30
C ARG A 304 -8.04 -15.15 -31.95
N HIS A 305 -9.04 -15.68 -31.25
CA HIS A 305 -9.88 -16.77 -31.75
C HIS A 305 -11.07 -16.27 -32.58
N ILE A 306 -11.19 -14.96 -32.79
CA ILE A 306 -12.26 -14.35 -33.58
C ILE A 306 -11.86 -14.33 -35.05
N GLY A 307 -12.57 -15.14 -35.85
CA GLY A 307 -12.42 -15.17 -37.30
C GLY A 307 -13.11 -14.00 -38.02
N PRO A 308 -13.24 -14.08 -39.36
CA PRO A 308 -13.89 -13.06 -40.17
C PRO A 308 -15.29 -12.73 -39.65
N LEU A 309 -15.56 -11.43 -39.49
CA LEU A 309 -16.81 -10.95 -38.93
C LEU A 309 -17.88 -10.81 -40.01
N PRO A 310 -19.16 -11.15 -39.73
CA PRO A 310 -20.27 -10.85 -40.62
C PRO A 310 -20.34 -9.35 -40.97
N GLU A 311 -20.83 -9.01 -42.16
CA GLU A 311 -20.90 -7.62 -42.67
C GLU A 311 -21.66 -6.69 -41.71
N ASN A 312 -22.78 -7.17 -41.14
CA ASN A 312 -23.61 -6.42 -40.19
C ASN A 312 -23.15 -6.63 -38.74
N THR A 313 -21.85 -6.47 -38.47
CA THR A 313 -21.32 -6.53 -37.10
C THR A 313 -20.95 -5.13 -36.62
N LEU A 314 -21.40 -4.73 -35.44
CA LEU A 314 -20.99 -3.50 -34.76
C LEU A 314 -20.11 -3.83 -33.56
N PHE A 315 -19.12 -2.97 -33.30
CA PHE A 315 -18.31 -3.03 -32.09
C PHE A 315 -18.97 -2.12 -31.08
N VAL A 316 -19.31 -2.66 -29.92
CA VAL A 316 -20.09 -1.95 -28.91
C VAL A 316 -19.34 -2.01 -27.59
N THR A 317 -19.25 -0.87 -26.91
CA THR A 317 -18.82 -0.79 -25.51
C THR A 317 -19.92 -0.20 -24.66
N LEU A 318 -20.13 -0.82 -23.50
CA LEU A 318 -21.05 -0.33 -22.48
C LEU A 318 -20.26 -0.09 -21.18
N ASP A 319 -20.60 0.99 -20.47
CA ASP A 319 -20.11 1.27 -19.11
C ASP A 319 -21.30 1.24 -18.15
N VAL A 320 -21.16 0.47 -17.07
CA VAL A 320 -22.18 0.39 -16.02
C VAL A 320 -22.06 1.61 -15.10
N CYS A 321 -23.10 2.44 -15.09
CA CYS A 321 -23.12 3.68 -14.33
C CYS A 321 -23.01 3.44 -12.82
N ASN A 322 -21.87 3.82 -12.23
CA ASN A 322 -21.63 3.81 -10.78
C ASN A 322 -21.87 2.44 -10.09
N LEU A 323 -21.51 1.34 -10.77
CA LEU A 323 -21.80 -0.05 -10.37
C LEU A 323 -21.77 -0.29 -8.85
N TYR A 324 -20.65 -0.02 -8.17
CA TYR A 324 -20.51 -0.32 -6.75
C TYR A 324 -21.55 0.36 -5.84
N THR A 325 -22.03 1.55 -6.15
CA THR A 325 -22.96 2.30 -5.28
C THR A 325 -24.42 1.97 -5.51
N ILE A 326 -24.74 1.34 -6.65
CA ILE A 326 -26.13 1.12 -7.09
C ILE A 326 -26.64 -0.31 -6.84
N ILE A 327 -25.74 -1.28 -6.57
CA ILE A 327 -26.15 -2.67 -6.37
C ILE A 327 -27.11 -2.76 -5.17
N PRO A 328 -28.36 -3.22 -5.39
CA PRO A 328 -29.29 -3.49 -4.30
C PRO A 328 -28.75 -4.57 -3.37
N LEU A 329 -28.87 -4.34 -2.06
CA LEU A 329 -28.27 -5.22 -1.07
C LEU A 329 -28.86 -6.63 -1.09
N ASN A 330 -30.18 -6.77 -1.19
CA ASN A 330 -30.81 -8.08 -1.08
C ASN A 330 -30.53 -8.94 -2.32
N GLU A 331 -30.62 -8.33 -3.50
CA GLU A 331 -30.41 -8.95 -4.80
C GLU A 331 -28.94 -9.31 -5.01
N GLY A 332 -28.01 -8.44 -4.61
CA GLY A 332 -26.59 -8.77 -4.65
C GLY A 332 -26.22 -9.87 -3.66
N LEU A 333 -26.81 -9.90 -2.45
CA LEU A 333 -26.62 -11.02 -1.52
C LEU A 333 -27.22 -12.33 -2.05
N ALA A 334 -28.38 -12.26 -2.72
CA ALA A 334 -29.01 -13.42 -3.36
C ALA A 334 -28.13 -13.99 -4.48
N ALA A 335 -27.62 -13.13 -5.38
CA ALA A 335 -26.70 -13.54 -6.44
C ALA A 335 -25.42 -14.21 -5.89
N CYS A 336 -24.86 -13.69 -4.79
CA CYS A 336 -23.74 -14.35 -4.13
C CYS A 336 -24.12 -15.71 -3.52
N LYS A 337 -25.30 -15.80 -2.91
CA LYS A 337 -25.78 -17.05 -2.30
C LYS A 337 -25.97 -18.15 -3.36
N GLU A 338 -26.61 -17.83 -4.48
CA GLU A 338 -26.82 -18.77 -5.59
C GLU A 338 -25.49 -19.30 -6.11
N ALA A 339 -24.56 -18.40 -6.43
CA ALA A 339 -23.24 -18.80 -6.90
C ALA A 339 -22.45 -19.66 -5.88
N LEU A 340 -22.60 -19.36 -4.58
CA LEU A 340 -21.99 -20.16 -3.51
C LEU A 340 -22.61 -21.55 -3.42
N ILE A 341 -23.94 -21.68 -3.55
CA ILE A 341 -24.62 -22.99 -3.56
C ILE A 341 -24.12 -23.86 -4.71
N GLU A 342 -23.95 -23.25 -5.90
CA GLU A 342 -23.50 -23.97 -7.09
C GLU A 342 -22.00 -24.34 -7.06
N GLY A 343 -21.18 -23.50 -6.43
CA GLY A 343 -19.73 -23.54 -6.61
C GLY A 343 -18.89 -23.82 -5.37
N HIS A 344 -19.47 -23.79 -4.17
CA HIS A 344 -18.77 -24.07 -2.91
C HIS A 344 -19.38 -25.29 -2.22
N GLN A 345 -18.52 -26.24 -1.87
CA GLN A 345 -18.90 -27.46 -1.16
C GLN A 345 -18.00 -27.59 0.08
N GLY A 346 -18.61 -27.80 1.26
CA GLY A 346 -17.91 -27.99 2.52
C GLY A 346 -17.92 -26.77 3.44
N LEU A 347 -16.92 -26.70 4.32
CA LEU A 347 -16.83 -25.67 5.36
C LEU A 347 -16.10 -24.41 4.87
N PRO A 348 -16.49 -23.22 5.35
CA PRO A 348 -17.68 -22.96 6.18
C PRO A 348 -18.99 -23.10 5.39
N PRO A 349 -20.14 -23.29 6.06
CA PRO A 349 -21.45 -23.34 5.39
C PRO A 349 -21.76 -22.05 4.64
N VAL A 350 -22.53 -22.17 3.56
CA VAL A 350 -22.94 -21.03 2.72
C VAL A 350 -23.71 -19.98 3.54
N GLU A 351 -24.53 -20.41 4.49
CA GLU A 351 -25.31 -19.57 5.39
C GLU A 351 -24.41 -18.65 6.22
N PHE A 352 -23.30 -19.19 6.74
CA PHE A 352 -22.32 -18.41 7.48
C PHE A 352 -21.61 -17.39 6.61
N LEU A 353 -21.19 -17.79 5.39
CA LEU A 353 -20.59 -16.87 4.42
C LEU A 353 -21.56 -15.74 4.05
N CYS A 354 -22.83 -16.06 3.86
CA CYS A 354 -23.89 -15.08 3.60
C CYS A 354 -24.15 -14.15 4.79
N SER A 355 -24.12 -14.67 6.03
CA SER A 355 -24.24 -13.85 7.24
C SER A 355 -23.09 -12.83 7.33
N LEU A 356 -21.86 -13.27 7.12
CA LEU A 356 -20.68 -12.40 7.09
C LEU A 356 -20.76 -11.36 5.95
N LEU A 357 -21.18 -11.75 4.75
CA LEU A 357 -21.41 -10.81 3.64
C LEU A 357 -22.43 -9.74 4.04
N ARG A 358 -23.56 -10.15 4.63
CA ARG A 358 -24.59 -9.23 5.13
C ARG A 358 -24.02 -8.25 6.15
N LEU A 359 -23.19 -8.72 7.10
CA LEU A 359 -22.53 -7.81 8.05
C LEU A 359 -21.60 -6.81 7.35
N VAL A 360 -20.76 -7.26 6.41
CA VAL A 360 -19.82 -6.39 5.70
C VAL A 360 -20.54 -5.25 4.98
N PHE A 361 -21.69 -5.51 4.35
CA PHE A 361 -22.44 -4.50 3.61
C PHE A 361 -23.39 -3.67 4.48
N THR A 362 -24.04 -4.26 5.49
CA THR A 362 -24.98 -3.52 6.39
C THR A 362 -24.27 -2.71 7.47
N CYS A 363 -23.05 -3.08 7.83
CA CYS A 363 -22.21 -2.39 8.81
C CYS A 363 -21.05 -1.66 8.10
N ASN A 364 -21.30 -1.10 6.92
CA ASN A 364 -20.31 -0.37 6.14
C ASN A 364 -20.19 1.09 6.62
N TYR A 365 -19.39 1.31 7.66
CA TYR A 365 -19.19 2.62 8.27
C TYR A 365 -17.81 3.21 7.98
N PHE A 366 -17.73 4.54 8.04
CA PHE A 366 -16.49 5.28 7.95
C PHE A 366 -16.66 6.66 8.59
N ARG A 367 -15.56 7.40 8.71
CA ARG A 367 -15.60 8.79 9.14
C ARG A 367 -15.03 9.75 8.12
N PHE A 368 -15.57 10.97 8.14
CA PHE A 368 -14.98 12.14 7.53
C PHE A 368 -14.81 13.20 8.61
N GLU A 369 -13.56 13.63 8.85
CA GLU A 369 -13.20 14.46 10.00
C GLU A 369 -13.71 13.85 11.33
N ARG A 370 -14.63 14.53 12.02
CA ARG A 370 -15.23 14.11 13.31
C ARG A 370 -16.58 13.43 13.17
N THR A 371 -17.13 13.37 11.97
CA THR A 371 -18.48 12.84 11.72
C THR A 371 -18.38 11.42 11.19
N PHE A 372 -19.28 10.56 11.69
CA PHE A 372 -19.38 9.16 11.30
C PHE A 372 -20.56 8.97 10.36
N TYR A 373 -20.39 8.08 9.38
CA TYR A 373 -21.40 7.80 8.37
C TYR A 373 -21.55 6.28 8.19
N LEU A 374 -22.76 5.86 7.84
CA LEU A 374 -23.10 4.51 7.40
C LEU A 374 -23.52 4.57 5.93
N GLN A 375 -22.96 3.73 5.08
CA GLN A 375 -23.43 3.56 3.71
C GLN A 375 -24.56 2.53 3.68
N LYS A 376 -25.75 2.94 3.21
CA LYS A 376 -26.96 2.11 3.14
C LYS A 376 -27.05 1.26 1.88
N THR A 377 -26.60 1.82 0.76
CA THR A 377 -26.76 1.21 -0.56
C THR A 377 -25.42 0.95 -1.25
N GLY A 378 -25.36 -0.14 -2.01
CA GLY A 378 -24.13 -0.58 -2.66
C GLY A 378 -23.04 -1.00 -1.67
N THR A 379 -21.80 -0.95 -2.14
CA THR A 379 -20.61 -1.33 -1.39
C THR A 379 -19.57 -0.21 -1.38
N ALA A 380 -18.77 -0.14 -0.32
CA ALA A 380 -17.69 0.83 -0.22
C ALA A 380 -16.55 0.47 -1.20
N MET A 381 -16.19 1.45 -2.03
CA MET A 381 -14.98 1.37 -2.85
C MET A 381 -13.75 1.27 -1.94
N GLY A 382 -13.00 0.18 -2.07
CA GLY A 382 -11.82 -0.12 -1.25
C GLY A 382 -11.93 -1.39 -0.39
N SER A 383 -13.09 -2.05 -0.36
CA SER A 383 -13.25 -3.38 0.24
C SER A 383 -12.75 -4.49 -0.69
N ASN A 384 -12.04 -5.49 -0.16
CA ASN A 384 -11.51 -6.61 -0.92
C ASN A 384 -12.59 -7.45 -1.61
N VAL A 385 -13.76 -7.62 -0.97
CA VAL A 385 -14.87 -8.44 -1.50
C VAL A 385 -15.73 -7.70 -2.53
N ALA A 386 -15.61 -6.37 -2.63
CA ALA A 386 -16.47 -5.57 -3.49
C ALA A 386 -16.38 -5.95 -4.98
N PRO A 387 -15.20 -6.19 -5.59
CA PRO A 387 -15.11 -6.60 -6.99
C PRO A 387 -15.82 -7.92 -7.26
N SER A 388 -15.60 -8.93 -6.41
CA SER A 388 -16.24 -10.25 -6.56
C SER A 388 -17.76 -10.16 -6.39
N TYR A 389 -18.22 -9.38 -5.41
CA TYR A 389 -19.66 -9.08 -5.23
C TYR A 389 -20.28 -8.42 -6.47
N ALA A 390 -19.62 -7.41 -7.04
CA ALA A 390 -20.10 -6.72 -8.24
C ALA A 390 -20.12 -7.64 -9.47
N ASN A 391 -19.11 -8.49 -9.64
CA ASN A 391 -19.07 -9.47 -10.74
C ASN A 391 -20.20 -10.49 -10.64
N LEU A 392 -20.48 -11.00 -9.44
CA LEU A 392 -21.55 -11.98 -9.21
C LEU A 392 -22.94 -11.38 -9.47
N TYR A 393 -23.18 -10.17 -8.98
CA TYR A 393 -24.43 -9.46 -9.26
C TYR A 393 -24.62 -9.19 -10.76
N MET A 394 -23.57 -8.74 -11.46
CA MET A 394 -23.65 -8.51 -12.90
C MET A 394 -23.83 -9.80 -13.69
N ASN A 395 -23.27 -10.93 -13.24
CA ASN A 395 -23.53 -12.24 -13.86
C ASN A 395 -25.00 -12.65 -13.72
N PHE A 396 -25.60 -12.44 -12.54
CA PHE A 396 -27.05 -12.62 -12.36
C PHE A 396 -27.85 -11.73 -13.32
N PHE A 397 -27.52 -10.44 -13.41
CA PHE A 397 -28.18 -9.51 -14.34
C PHE A 397 -28.08 -9.96 -15.80
N GLU A 398 -26.90 -10.45 -16.21
CA GLU A 398 -26.65 -10.94 -17.57
C GLU A 398 -27.48 -12.18 -17.90
N LEU A 399 -27.57 -13.13 -16.97
CA LEU A 399 -28.34 -14.35 -17.13
C LEU A 399 -29.84 -14.10 -17.18
N GLU A 400 -30.33 -13.12 -16.42
CA GLU A 400 -31.75 -12.81 -16.33
C GLU A 400 -32.25 -11.95 -17.51
N PHE A 401 -31.52 -10.87 -17.84
CA PHE A 401 -32.04 -9.83 -18.73
C PHE A 401 -31.36 -9.75 -20.10
N ILE A 402 -30.15 -10.28 -20.26
CA ILE A 402 -29.36 -10.12 -21.50
C ILE A 402 -29.38 -11.40 -22.33
N TYR A 403 -28.88 -12.51 -21.79
CA TYR A 403 -28.72 -13.74 -22.57
C TYR A 403 -30.03 -14.35 -23.08
N PRO A 404 -31.14 -14.37 -22.31
CA PRO A 404 -32.39 -14.96 -22.78
C PRO A 404 -32.99 -14.25 -24.00
N VAL A 405 -32.80 -12.92 -24.08
CA VAL A 405 -33.44 -12.08 -25.11
C VAL A 405 -32.53 -11.82 -26.30
N TYR A 406 -31.21 -11.66 -26.08
CA TYR A 406 -30.29 -11.13 -27.11
C TYR A 406 -29.19 -12.11 -27.54
N SER A 407 -29.26 -13.38 -27.13
CA SER A 407 -28.22 -14.38 -27.44
C SER A 407 -27.89 -14.50 -28.93
N THR A 408 -28.86 -14.29 -29.83
CA THR A 408 -28.65 -14.38 -31.29
C THR A 408 -27.88 -13.20 -31.88
N GLN A 409 -27.93 -12.04 -31.22
CA GLN A 409 -27.26 -10.81 -31.64
C GLN A 409 -25.85 -10.71 -31.03
N LEU A 410 -25.60 -11.36 -29.89
CA LEU A 410 -24.32 -11.32 -29.19
C LEU A 410 -23.32 -12.34 -29.77
N LEU A 411 -22.54 -11.93 -30.78
CA LEU A 411 -21.44 -12.74 -31.32
C LEU A 411 -20.33 -12.94 -30.29
N LEU A 412 -20.09 -11.90 -29.50
CA LEU A 412 -19.21 -11.92 -28.35
C LEU A 412 -19.80 -11.01 -27.28
N TYR A 413 -19.72 -11.42 -26.02
CA TYR A 413 -20.04 -10.59 -24.87
C TYR A 413 -18.99 -10.84 -23.79
N CYS A 414 -18.20 -9.82 -23.48
CA CYS A 414 -17.12 -9.88 -22.50
C CYS A 414 -17.21 -8.70 -21.54
N ARG A 415 -16.88 -8.90 -20.27
CA ARG A 415 -16.98 -7.90 -19.22
C ARG A 415 -15.75 -7.92 -18.31
N TYR A 416 -15.18 -6.74 -18.13
CA TYR A 416 -14.20 -6.42 -17.10
C TYR A 416 -14.87 -5.55 -16.05
N ILE A 417 -15.43 -6.16 -15.00
CA ILE A 417 -16.16 -5.48 -13.92
C ILE A 417 -17.33 -4.64 -14.45
N ASP A 418 -17.13 -3.34 -14.67
CA ASP A 418 -18.10 -2.34 -15.14
C ASP A 418 -18.00 -2.03 -16.64
N ASP A 419 -16.86 -2.34 -17.26
CA ASP A 419 -16.62 -2.16 -18.70
C ASP A 419 -17.06 -3.43 -19.45
N ILE A 420 -17.94 -3.28 -20.45
CA ILE A 420 -18.44 -4.39 -21.30
C ILE A 420 -18.03 -4.14 -22.76
N PHE A 421 -17.61 -5.20 -23.44
CA PHE A 421 -17.33 -5.24 -24.87
C PHE A 421 -18.22 -6.28 -25.56
N ILE A 422 -18.86 -5.88 -26.66
CA ILE A 422 -19.80 -6.70 -27.41
C ILE A 422 -19.45 -6.62 -28.91
N LEU A 423 -19.47 -7.79 -29.56
CA LEU A 423 -19.61 -7.87 -31.01
C LEU A 423 -21.08 -8.14 -31.33
N TRP A 424 -21.75 -7.12 -31.85
CA TRP A 424 -23.19 -7.13 -32.07
C TRP A 424 -23.52 -7.44 -33.53
N ARG A 425 -24.33 -8.47 -33.77
CA ARG A 425 -24.92 -8.75 -35.08
C ARG A 425 -26.22 -7.97 -35.24
N GLY A 426 -26.20 -6.95 -36.09
CA GLY A 426 -27.35 -6.09 -36.38
C GLY A 426 -26.92 -4.66 -36.74
N ASP A 427 -27.90 -3.77 -36.82
CA ASP A 427 -27.70 -2.36 -37.12
C ASP A 427 -27.66 -1.49 -35.84
N HIS A 428 -27.47 -0.19 -36.04
CA HIS A 428 -27.38 0.79 -34.96
C HIS A 428 -28.71 0.93 -34.20
N ILE A 429 -29.84 0.84 -34.91
CA ILE A 429 -31.19 0.89 -34.32
C ILE A 429 -31.38 -0.27 -33.35
N GLY A 430 -30.95 -1.49 -33.72
CA GLY A 430 -31.00 -2.66 -32.86
C GLY A 430 -30.18 -2.50 -31.58
N VAL A 431 -28.96 -1.96 -31.67
CA VAL A 431 -28.11 -1.71 -30.48
C VAL A 431 -28.71 -0.64 -29.57
N GLU A 432 -29.20 0.46 -30.13
CA GLU A 432 -29.83 1.53 -29.36
C GLU A 432 -31.10 1.04 -28.67
N SER A 433 -31.93 0.26 -29.37
CA SER A 433 -33.12 -0.38 -28.80
C SER A 433 -32.76 -1.37 -27.70
N PHE A 434 -31.69 -2.15 -27.86
CA PHE A 434 -31.18 -3.06 -26.83
C PHE A 434 -30.83 -2.30 -25.55
N VAL A 435 -30.03 -1.23 -25.64
CA VAL A 435 -29.64 -0.45 -24.47
C VAL A 435 -30.81 0.34 -23.88
N ALA A 436 -31.70 0.88 -24.71
CA ALA A 436 -32.90 1.56 -24.25
C ALA A 436 -33.81 0.61 -23.46
N SER A 437 -33.96 -0.64 -23.92
CA SER A 437 -34.74 -1.68 -23.23
C SER A 437 -34.13 -2.01 -21.87
N LEU A 438 -32.80 -2.21 -21.80
CA LEU A 438 -32.10 -2.44 -20.53
C LEU A 438 -32.23 -1.25 -19.57
N ASN A 439 -32.11 -0.02 -20.09
CA ASN A 439 -32.25 1.19 -19.30
C ASN A 439 -33.70 1.47 -18.86
N ALA A 440 -34.70 0.92 -19.56
CA ALA A 440 -36.11 1.01 -19.18
C ALA A 440 -36.52 0.00 -18.09
N LEU A 441 -35.71 -1.04 -17.83
CA LEU A 441 -35.96 -1.99 -16.75
C LEU A 441 -36.06 -1.28 -15.40
N SER A 442 -36.94 -1.79 -14.52
CA SER A 442 -37.14 -1.33 -13.14
C SER A 442 -35.99 -1.73 -12.19
N THR A 443 -34.77 -1.84 -12.73
CA THR A 443 -33.54 -2.09 -11.98
C THR A 443 -32.72 -0.79 -11.89
N PRO A 444 -31.85 -0.64 -10.87
CA PRO A 444 -30.99 0.53 -10.78
C PRO A 444 -29.78 0.49 -11.74
N VAL A 445 -29.55 -0.63 -12.43
CA VAL A 445 -28.47 -0.78 -13.40
C VAL A 445 -28.80 0.02 -14.64
N LYS A 446 -27.88 0.92 -15.02
CA LYS A 446 -27.98 1.74 -16.24
C LYS A 446 -26.65 1.73 -16.98
N PHE A 447 -26.74 1.80 -18.30
CA PHE A 447 -25.60 1.70 -19.21
C PHE A 447 -25.45 2.98 -20.03
N THR A 448 -24.20 3.42 -20.23
CA THR A 448 -23.87 4.34 -21.32
C THR A 448 -23.36 3.56 -22.53
N LEU A 449 -23.88 3.90 -23.70
CA LEU A 449 -23.58 3.22 -24.96
C LEU A 449 -22.55 3.99 -25.78
N ASN A 450 -21.57 3.27 -26.32
CA ASN A 450 -20.74 3.70 -27.44
C ASN A 450 -20.65 2.56 -28.46
N TYR A 451 -20.77 2.88 -29.75
CA TYR A 451 -20.63 1.87 -30.81
C TYR A 451 -19.96 2.45 -32.04
N ALA A 452 -19.28 1.57 -32.78
CA ALA A 452 -18.59 1.92 -34.01
C ALA A 452 -18.56 0.72 -34.96
N LYS A 453 -18.45 0.98 -36.27
CA LYS A 453 -18.39 -0.08 -37.29
C LYS A 453 -17.01 -0.73 -37.37
N ASP A 454 -15.97 0.09 -37.30
CA ASP A 454 -14.61 -0.32 -37.68
C ASP A 454 -13.60 -0.29 -36.53
N THR A 455 -13.79 0.55 -35.50
CA THR A 455 -12.80 0.71 -34.42
C THR A 455 -13.45 1.17 -33.12
N ILE A 456 -13.12 0.53 -32.00
CA ILE A 456 -13.56 0.93 -30.66
C ILE A 456 -12.45 0.74 -29.62
N ASP A 457 -12.54 1.47 -28.52
CA ASP A 457 -11.60 1.40 -27.41
C ASP A 457 -12.21 0.60 -26.24
N PHE A 458 -11.50 -0.41 -25.74
CA PHE A 458 -11.89 -1.21 -24.57
C PHE A 458 -10.66 -1.47 -23.69
N LEU A 459 -10.76 -1.16 -22.39
CA LEU A 459 -9.63 -1.13 -21.44
C LEU A 459 -8.48 -0.25 -21.95
N ASP A 460 -7.31 -0.85 -22.19
CA ASP A 460 -6.12 -0.23 -22.75
C ASP A 460 -5.81 -0.68 -24.19
N VAL A 461 -6.83 -1.19 -24.89
CA VAL A 461 -6.72 -1.72 -26.24
C VAL A 461 -7.71 -1.00 -27.17
N ARG A 462 -7.23 -0.59 -28.33
CA ARG A 462 -8.06 -0.18 -29.46
C ARG A 462 -8.22 -1.39 -30.37
N ILE A 463 -9.46 -1.82 -30.54
CA ILE A 463 -9.85 -2.98 -31.34
C ILE A 463 -10.38 -2.47 -32.67
N TYR A 464 -9.87 -3.00 -33.78
CA TYR A 464 -10.28 -2.60 -35.12
C TYR A 464 -10.56 -3.80 -36.01
N ARG A 465 -11.42 -3.63 -37.02
CA ARG A 465 -11.77 -4.68 -37.97
C ARG A 465 -10.62 -4.96 -38.93
N THR A 466 -10.39 -6.24 -39.22
CA THR A 466 -9.47 -6.69 -40.29
C THR A 466 -10.21 -7.65 -41.23
N SER A 467 -9.59 -7.98 -42.37
CA SER A 467 -10.14 -8.99 -43.30
C SER A 467 -10.20 -10.39 -42.68
N THR A 468 -9.35 -10.68 -41.69
CA THR A 468 -9.24 -11.97 -41.03
C THR A 468 -10.00 -12.06 -39.69
N GLY A 469 -10.56 -10.94 -39.22
CA GLY A 469 -11.28 -10.85 -37.95
C GLY A 469 -11.09 -9.49 -37.28
N VAL A 470 -10.32 -9.47 -36.18
CA VAL A 470 -10.03 -8.27 -35.40
C VAL A 470 -8.53 -8.08 -35.17
N GLY A 471 -8.08 -6.84 -35.31
CA GLY A 471 -6.76 -6.37 -34.95
C GLY A 471 -6.81 -5.52 -33.69
N THR A 472 -5.66 -5.34 -33.06
CA THR A 472 -5.50 -4.62 -31.80
C THR A 472 -4.31 -3.67 -31.85
N THR A 473 -4.41 -2.53 -31.16
CA THR A 473 -3.31 -1.59 -30.93
C THR A 473 -3.43 -0.95 -29.55
N LEU A 474 -2.32 -0.45 -29.01
CA LEU A 474 -2.30 0.15 -27.67
C LEU A 474 -3.14 1.44 -27.64
N TYR A 475 -4.15 1.47 -26.77
CA TYR A 475 -4.93 2.69 -26.53
C TYR A 475 -4.40 3.44 -25.31
N ARG A 476 -4.40 4.78 -25.41
CA ARG A 476 -4.13 5.69 -24.31
C ARG A 476 -5.16 6.79 -24.28
N LYS A 477 -5.61 7.14 -23.07
CA LYS A 477 -6.55 8.24 -22.90
C LYS A 477 -5.83 9.55 -23.12
N GLU A 478 -6.54 10.55 -23.63
CA GLU A 478 -5.98 11.90 -23.82
C GLU A 478 -5.50 12.54 -22.52
N THR A 479 -6.07 12.10 -21.39
CA THR A 479 -5.66 12.52 -20.04
C THR A 479 -4.46 11.76 -19.48
N ASP A 480 -3.96 10.73 -20.16
CA ASP A 480 -2.82 9.95 -19.70
C ASP A 480 -1.53 10.76 -19.80
N ARG A 481 -0.97 11.13 -18.64
CA ARG A 481 0.29 11.88 -18.59
C ARG A 481 1.47 10.94 -18.51
N ASN A 482 2.68 11.46 -18.76
CA ASN A 482 3.92 10.69 -18.64
C ASN A 482 4.30 10.45 -17.17
N THR A 483 3.55 9.58 -16.50
CA THR A 483 3.69 9.24 -15.09
C THR A 483 4.62 8.06 -14.85
N LEU A 484 5.42 7.71 -15.86
CA LEU A 484 6.45 6.70 -15.75
C LEU A 484 7.39 7.06 -14.59
N LEU A 485 7.86 6.04 -13.87
CA LEU A 485 8.76 6.25 -12.74
C LEU A 485 10.00 6.99 -13.22
N HIS A 486 10.43 8.01 -12.49
CA HIS A 486 11.63 8.77 -12.85
C HIS A 486 12.91 7.94 -12.58
N ALA A 487 13.89 7.95 -13.48
CA ALA A 487 15.09 7.13 -13.39
C ALA A 487 15.91 7.36 -12.10
N HIS A 488 15.95 8.62 -11.63
CA HIS A 488 16.63 9.02 -10.39
C HIS A 488 15.83 8.72 -9.10
N SER A 489 14.68 8.05 -9.20
CA SER A 489 13.92 7.66 -8.00
C SER A 489 14.67 6.59 -7.22
N PHE A 490 14.59 6.66 -5.89
CA PHE A 490 15.33 5.78 -5.00
C PHE A 490 14.65 4.42 -4.77
N HIS A 491 14.48 3.66 -5.86
CA HIS A 491 14.00 2.29 -5.85
C HIS A 491 15.15 1.29 -6.03
N PRO A 492 14.98 0.01 -5.66
CA PRO A 492 15.92 -1.03 -6.03
C PRO A 492 16.21 -1.02 -7.54
N PRO A 493 17.47 -1.20 -7.98
CA PRO A 493 17.82 -1.12 -9.40
C PRO A 493 17.04 -2.10 -10.28
N SER A 494 16.69 -3.27 -9.76
CA SER A 494 15.86 -4.25 -10.45
C SER A 494 14.48 -3.69 -10.83
N VAL A 495 13.87 -2.86 -9.98
CA VAL A 495 12.57 -2.22 -10.23
C VAL A 495 12.70 -1.12 -11.28
N ILE A 496 13.72 -0.26 -11.18
CA ILE A 496 13.94 0.81 -12.16
C ILE A 496 14.18 0.22 -13.56
N LYS A 497 14.95 -0.87 -13.62
CA LYS A 497 15.30 -1.53 -14.89
C LYS A 497 14.16 -2.34 -15.50
N SER A 498 13.29 -2.96 -14.70
CA SER A 498 12.20 -3.80 -15.23
C SER A 498 11.06 -3.00 -15.86
N ILE A 499 10.87 -1.73 -15.46
CA ILE A 499 9.75 -0.92 -15.95
C ILE A 499 9.80 -0.71 -17.48
N PRO A 500 10.91 -0.24 -18.08
CA PRO A 500 10.98 -0.12 -19.55
C PRO A 500 10.73 -1.43 -20.28
N TYR A 501 11.40 -2.51 -19.86
CA TYR A 501 11.20 -3.85 -20.43
C TYR A 501 9.72 -4.27 -20.43
N THR A 502 9.04 -4.16 -19.28
CA THR A 502 7.62 -4.54 -19.17
C THR A 502 6.69 -3.64 -20.00
N GLN A 503 7.01 -2.35 -20.15
CA GLN A 503 6.24 -1.46 -21.01
C GLN A 503 6.47 -1.75 -22.50
N PHE A 504 7.68 -2.11 -22.92
CA PHE A 504 7.93 -2.54 -24.31
C PHE A 504 7.23 -3.86 -24.59
N LEU A 505 7.31 -4.84 -23.69
CA LEU A 505 6.54 -6.08 -23.81
C LEU A 505 5.04 -5.81 -23.98
N ARG A 506 4.49 -4.86 -23.23
CA ARG A 506 3.08 -4.46 -23.37
C ARG A 506 2.78 -3.88 -24.75
N VAL A 507 3.63 -3.00 -25.27
CA VAL A 507 3.48 -2.42 -26.62
C VAL A 507 3.46 -3.53 -27.68
N PHE A 508 4.47 -4.41 -27.70
CA PHE A 508 4.55 -5.46 -28.71
C PHE A 508 3.49 -6.55 -28.55
N ARG A 509 3.00 -6.79 -27.32
CA ARG A 509 1.95 -7.79 -27.07
C ARG A 509 0.57 -7.33 -27.54
N ILE A 510 0.24 -6.05 -27.35
CA ILE A 510 -1.09 -5.51 -27.67
C ILE A 510 -1.23 -5.18 -29.15
N ASN A 511 -0.13 -4.89 -29.86
CA ASN A 511 -0.21 -4.55 -31.28
C ASN A 511 -0.22 -5.81 -32.14
N THR A 512 -1.21 -5.91 -33.03
CA THR A 512 -1.25 -6.95 -34.07
C THR A 512 -0.23 -6.69 -35.17
N ASP A 513 -0.04 -5.42 -35.55
CA ASP A 513 0.93 -5.00 -36.57
C ASP A 513 2.26 -4.58 -35.94
N PHE A 514 3.35 -5.17 -36.44
CA PHE A 514 4.71 -4.90 -35.96
C PHE A 514 5.19 -3.49 -36.30
N ALA A 515 4.79 -2.91 -37.43
CA ALA A 515 5.19 -1.55 -37.80
C ALA A 515 4.60 -0.52 -36.82
N THR A 516 3.30 -0.64 -36.52
CA THR A 516 2.61 0.16 -35.51
C THR A 516 3.22 -0.03 -34.12
N ALA A 517 3.53 -1.27 -33.74
CA ALA A 517 4.21 -1.57 -32.48
C ALA A 517 5.56 -0.85 -32.38
N SER A 518 6.33 -0.84 -33.47
CA SER A 518 7.64 -0.21 -33.54
C SER A 518 7.55 1.32 -33.40
N GLN A 519 6.58 1.96 -34.05
CA GLN A 519 6.33 3.40 -33.89
C GLN A 519 5.97 3.75 -32.44
N GLN A 520 5.04 3.00 -31.83
CA GLN A 520 4.63 3.23 -30.44
C GLN A 520 5.76 2.93 -29.44
N ALA A 521 6.65 1.99 -29.75
CA ALA A 521 7.84 1.74 -28.96
C ALA A 521 8.81 2.94 -28.99
N LEU A 522 8.99 3.60 -30.13
CA LEU A 522 9.79 4.83 -30.24
C LEU A 522 9.17 5.98 -29.44
N GLU A 523 7.84 6.15 -29.49
CA GLU A 523 7.14 7.12 -28.65
C GLU A 523 7.33 6.82 -27.15
N MET A 524 7.28 5.53 -26.77
CA MET A 524 7.57 5.09 -25.41
C MET A 524 9.02 5.41 -25.01
N CYS A 525 10.00 5.23 -25.91
CA CYS A 525 11.39 5.61 -25.69
C CYS A 525 11.52 7.11 -25.36
N ASN A 526 10.90 7.97 -26.17
CA ASN A 526 10.92 9.43 -25.94
C ASN A 526 10.33 9.79 -24.56
N ARG A 527 9.26 9.11 -24.16
CA ARG A 527 8.66 9.28 -22.82
C ARG A 527 9.61 8.84 -21.71
N PHE A 528 10.35 7.74 -21.85
CA PHE A 528 11.33 7.35 -20.85
C PHE A 528 12.54 8.30 -20.81
N ILE A 529 13.00 8.79 -21.97
CA ILE A 529 14.09 9.78 -22.04
C ILE A 529 13.71 11.05 -21.27
N SER A 530 12.47 11.54 -21.42
CA SER A 530 11.98 12.70 -20.68
C SER A 530 11.87 12.46 -19.15
N ARG A 531 12.04 11.22 -18.70
CA ARG A 531 12.03 10.79 -17.28
C ARG A 531 13.42 10.42 -16.77
N GLY A 532 14.46 10.71 -17.56
CA GLY A 532 15.86 10.60 -17.20
C GLY A 532 16.50 9.24 -17.49
N TYR A 533 15.88 8.39 -18.32
CA TYR A 533 16.50 7.15 -18.80
C TYR A 533 17.41 7.43 -20.00
N THR A 534 18.47 6.63 -20.17
CA THR A 534 19.40 6.75 -21.31
C THR A 534 18.89 5.97 -22.52
N ALA A 535 19.17 6.48 -23.72
CA ALA A 535 18.73 5.86 -24.97
C ALA A 535 19.28 4.43 -25.13
N ASP A 536 20.58 4.21 -24.90
CA ASP A 536 21.23 2.91 -25.03
C ASP A 536 20.61 1.84 -24.12
N PHE A 537 20.24 2.23 -22.89
CA PHE A 537 19.58 1.33 -21.96
C PHE A 537 18.20 0.93 -22.48
N LEU A 538 17.42 1.90 -22.98
CA LEU A 538 16.07 1.65 -23.50
C LEU A 538 16.10 0.77 -24.75
N HIS A 539 17.07 0.98 -25.64
CA HIS A 539 17.27 0.14 -26.82
C HIS A 539 17.49 -1.32 -26.43
N ASN A 540 18.40 -1.59 -25.49
CA ASN A 540 18.67 -2.93 -25.01
C ASN A 540 17.44 -3.61 -24.37
N GLU A 541 16.63 -2.87 -23.61
CA GLU A 541 15.40 -3.42 -23.03
C GLU A 541 14.30 -3.65 -24.08
N MET A 542 14.24 -2.82 -25.12
CA MET A 542 13.34 -3.00 -26.25
C MET A 542 13.69 -4.25 -27.07
N GLU A 543 14.98 -4.46 -27.40
CA GLU A 543 15.43 -5.67 -28.09
C GLU A 543 15.11 -6.94 -27.30
N LYS A 544 15.31 -6.92 -25.98
CA LYS A 544 14.93 -8.05 -25.12
C LYS A 544 13.43 -8.33 -25.18
N ALA A 545 12.60 -7.29 -25.25
CA ALA A 545 11.16 -7.45 -25.37
C ALA A 545 10.77 -8.06 -26.72
N ILE A 546 11.37 -7.61 -27.83
CA ILE A 546 11.14 -8.16 -29.17
C ILE A 546 11.52 -9.64 -29.22
N LYS A 547 12.73 -10.00 -28.75
CA LYS A 547 13.19 -11.40 -28.68
C LYS A 547 12.19 -12.28 -27.92
N ARG A 548 11.74 -11.81 -26.76
CA ARG A 548 10.75 -12.54 -25.94
C ARG A 548 9.41 -12.77 -26.64
N ILE A 549 8.96 -11.84 -27.48
CA ILE A 549 7.72 -11.99 -28.27
C ILE A 549 7.93 -12.96 -29.44
N HIS A 550 9.07 -12.87 -30.14
CA HIS A 550 9.39 -13.75 -31.26
C HIS A 550 9.59 -15.21 -30.85
N ASP A 551 10.19 -15.46 -29.69
CA ASP A 551 10.47 -16.81 -29.21
C ASP A 551 9.20 -17.61 -28.84
N GLY A 552 7.99 -17.05 -29.02
CA GLY A 552 6.71 -17.73 -28.77
C GLY A 552 6.46 -18.12 -27.31
N SER A 553 7.43 -17.91 -26.43
CA SER A 553 7.42 -18.30 -25.03
C SER A 553 6.58 -17.31 -24.20
N LEU A 554 5.37 -16.98 -24.66
CA LEU A 554 4.39 -16.22 -23.90
C LEU A 554 3.79 -17.04 -22.74
N GLU A 555 4.10 -18.33 -22.68
CA GLU A 555 3.93 -19.10 -21.45
C GLU A 555 4.69 -18.40 -20.32
N THR A 556 3.93 -18.03 -19.28
CA THR A 556 4.43 -17.75 -17.94
C THR A 556 5.56 -18.71 -17.65
N SER A 557 6.74 -18.22 -17.27
CA SER A 557 7.90 -19.05 -16.95
C SER A 557 7.58 -20.00 -15.77
N SER A 558 6.84 -21.07 -16.02
CA SER A 558 6.78 -22.27 -15.22
C SER A 558 8.15 -22.92 -15.33
N ASN A 559 8.76 -23.18 -14.17
CA ASN A 559 10.10 -23.75 -13.98
C ASN A 559 11.27 -22.75 -13.94
N LYS A 560 11.10 -21.61 -13.25
CA LYS A 560 12.28 -21.08 -12.53
C LYS A 560 12.64 -22.09 -11.44
N ILE A 561 13.82 -22.71 -11.55
CA ILE A 561 14.41 -23.53 -10.49
C ILE A 561 14.30 -22.75 -9.17
N GLN A 562 13.42 -23.21 -8.29
CA GLN A 562 13.13 -22.52 -7.05
C GLN A 562 14.23 -22.88 -6.07
N HIS A 563 15.33 -22.12 -6.09
CA HIS A 563 16.39 -22.34 -5.09
C HIS A 563 15.84 -22.07 -3.69
N ASP A 564 15.90 -23.08 -2.81
CA ASP A 564 15.56 -22.93 -1.40
C ASP A 564 16.52 -21.92 -0.76
N ARG A 565 15.95 -20.80 -0.29
CA ARG A 565 16.70 -19.67 0.24
C ARG A 565 15.87 -18.89 1.25
N MET A 566 16.54 -18.41 2.29
CA MET A 566 15.90 -17.53 3.28
C MET A 566 15.69 -16.13 2.70
N THR A 567 14.62 -15.45 3.12
CA THR A 567 14.35 -14.05 2.71
C THR A 567 14.54 -13.08 3.86
N PHE A 568 15.51 -12.18 3.70
CA PHE A 568 15.73 -11.02 4.55
C PHE A 568 14.92 -9.82 4.03
N VAL A 569 13.92 -9.38 4.80
CA VAL A 569 13.05 -8.26 4.41
C VAL A 569 13.53 -6.98 5.10
N THR A 570 13.91 -5.98 4.31
CA THR A 570 14.43 -4.72 4.84
C THR A 570 14.06 -3.52 3.95
N ASP A 571 14.40 -2.30 4.35
CA ASP A 571 14.21 -1.13 3.51
C ASP A 571 15.39 -0.97 2.52
N TYR A 572 15.10 -0.47 1.31
CA TYR A 572 16.16 -0.15 0.35
C TYR A 572 16.88 1.14 0.76
N THR A 573 18.21 1.08 0.85
CA THR A 573 19.08 2.14 1.35
C THR A 573 20.38 2.17 0.55
N PRO A 574 21.19 3.25 0.66
CA PRO A 574 22.50 3.30 0.02
C PRO A 574 23.47 2.23 0.54
N MET A 575 23.12 1.56 1.64
CA MET A 575 23.94 0.57 2.34
C MET A 575 23.43 -0.85 2.09
N SER A 576 22.33 -1.01 1.35
CA SER A 576 21.69 -2.31 1.12
C SER A 576 22.61 -3.30 0.39
N HIS A 577 23.48 -2.81 -0.50
CA HIS A 577 24.47 -3.68 -1.15
C HIS A 577 25.49 -4.23 -0.14
N ASP A 578 26.04 -3.38 0.73
CA ASP A 578 27.00 -3.81 1.75
C ASP A 578 26.35 -4.77 2.76
N ILE A 579 25.13 -4.46 3.22
CA ILE A 579 24.37 -5.31 4.14
C ILE A 579 24.13 -6.70 3.52
N ASN A 580 23.75 -6.75 2.24
CA ASN A 580 23.59 -8.01 1.52
C ASN A 580 24.91 -8.79 1.44
N ASN A 581 26.03 -8.10 1.21
CA ASN A 581 27.35 -8.73 1.19
C ASN A 581 27.75 -9.27 2.56
N VAL A 582 27.43 -8.58 3.66
CA VAL A 582 27.65 -9.08 5.03
C VAL A 582 26.86 -10.36 5.27
N LEU A 583 25.58 -10.40 4.91
CA LEU A 583 24.74 -11.59 5.06
C LEU A 583 25.31 -12.78 4.27
N LYS A 584 25.72 -12.56 3.03
CA LYS A 584 26.30 -13.60 2.18
C LYS A 584 27.67 -14.08 2.67
N ARG A 585 28.52 -13.16 3.11
CA ARG A 585 29.86 -13.45 3.63
C ARG A 585 29.80 -14.37 4.84
N HIS A 586 28.87 -14.12 5.75
CA HIS A 586 28.74 -14.87 7.00
C HIS A 586 27.80 -16.07 6.90
N TRP A 587 27.06 -16.23 5.80
CA TRP A 587 26.17 -17.36 5.57
C TRP A 587 26.82 -18.74 5.77
N PRO A 588 28.10 -18.97 5.36
CA PRO A 588 28.78 -20.25 5.58
C PRO A 588 28.83 -20.71 7.03
N ILE A 589 28.77 -19.79 8.02
CA ILE A 589 28.70 -20.15 9.46
C ILE A 589 27.51 -21.09 9.73
N LEU A 590 26.39 -20.87 9.05
CA LEU A 590 25.19 -21.69 9.20
C LEU A 590 25.25 -22.98 8.37
N GLN A 591 26.04 -23.00 7.29
CA GLN A 591 26.18 -24.15 6.41
C GLN A 591 27.18 -25.20 6.92
N LEU A 592 28.16 -24.77 7.71
CA LEU A 592 29.14 -25.66 8.35
C LEU A 592 28.56 -26.50 9.49
N ASP A 593 27.42 -26.08 10.05
CA ASP A 593 26.72 -26.80 11.10
C ASP A 593 25.78 -27.84 10.49
N SER A 594 26.22 -29.10 10.47
CA SER A 594 25.47 -30.22 9.91
C SER A 594 24.13 -30.49 10.62
N GLY A 595 23.98 -30.02 11.86
CA GLY A 595 22.74 -30.11 12.63
C GLY A 595 21.68 -29.10 12.20
N LEU A 596 22.00 -28.14 11.33
CA LEU A 596 21.08 -27.11 10.86
C LEU A 596 20.51 -27.41 9.46
N PRO A 597 19.28 -26.96 9.15
CA PRO A 597 18.66 -27.16 7.85
C PRO A 597 19.25 -26.29 6.73
N PHE A 598 20.34 -25.55 6.99
CA PHE A 598 20.89 -24.56 6.05
C PHE A 598 22.02 -25.09 5.16
N THR A 599 22.53 -26.29 5.41
CA THR A 599 23.69 -26.90 4.74
C THR A 599 23.64 -26.81 3.20
N LYS A 600 22.49 -27.14 2.61
CA LYS A 600 22.26 -27.11 1.14
C LYS A 600 21.55 -25.85 0.63
N MET A 601 21.20 -24.92 1.52
CA MET A 601 20.43 -23.72 1.15
C MET A 601 21.33 -22.66 0.51
N SER A 602 20.79 -21.98 -0.50
CA SER A 602 21.47 -20.82 -1.10
C SER A 602 21.51 -19.64 -0.11
N PRO A 603 22.49 -18.72 -0.24
CA PRO A 603 22.55 -17.51 0.57
C PRO A 603 21.24 -16.70 0.50
N PRO A 604 20.91 -15.97 1.58
CA PRO A 604 19.62 -15.31 1.70
C PRO A 604 19.41 -14.24 0.63
N MET A 605 18.16 -14.13 0.17
CA MET A 605 17.74 -13.03 -0.70
C MET A 605 17.33 -11.83 0.14
N CYS A 606 17.87 -10.65 -0.18
CA CYS A 606 17.35 -9.39 0.34
C CYS A 606 16.12 -8.96 -0.47
N ALA A 607 14.96 -8.93 0.17
CA ALA A 607 13.74 -8.36 -0.36
C ALA A 607 13.51 -6.97 0.26
N TYR A 608 13.12 -6.00 -0.56
CA TYR A 608 12.98 -4.61 -0.12
C TYR A 608 11.52 -4.20 0.04
N ARG A 609 11.19 -3.58 1.18
CA ARG A 609 9.90 -2.91 1.36
C ARG A 609 9.77 -1.73 0.40
N ARG A 610 8.53 -1.40 0.03
CA ARG A 610 8.24 -0.21 -0.76
C ARG A 610 8.76 1.04 -0.02
N GLY A 611 9.58 1.83 -0.72
CA GLY A 611 10.08 3.11 -0.21
C GLY A 611 8.97 4.14 -0.02
N ARG A 612 9.19 5.10 0.88
CA ARG A 612 8.24 6.19 1.14
C ARG A 612 8.26 7.19 -0.02
N SER A 613 7.23 7.14 -0.84
CA SER A 613 7.08 7.99 -2.03
C SER A 613 6.62 9.41 -1.67
N LEU A 614 6.68 10.34 -2.62
CA LEU A 614 6.10 11.68 -2.48
C LEU A 614 4.60 11.62 -2.17
N ARG A 615 3.86 10.62 -2.69
CA ARG A 615 2.48 10.34 -2.30
C ARG A 615 2.38 10.12 -0.79
N ASP A 616 3.23 9.30 -0.21
CA ASP A 616 3.20 8.96 1.23
C ASP A 616 3.71 10.10 2.14
N ILE A 617 4.29 11.15 1.55
CA ILE A 617 4.81 12.32 2.25
C ILE A 617 3.80 13.47 2.21
N LEU A 618 3.21 13.72 1.04
CA LEU A 618 2.36 14.88 0.76
C LEU A 618 0.86 14.58 0.87
N MET A 619 0.42 13.34 0.62
CA MET A 619 -1.00 12.99 0.63
C MET A 619 -1.47 12.67 2.06
N VAL A 620 -2.45 13.44 2.54
CA VAL A 620 -3.12 13.17 3.82
C VAL A 620 -4.44 12.46 3.57
N THR A 621 -4.54 11.17 3.93
CA THR A 621 -5.78 10.38 3.76
C THR A 621 -6.88 10.83 4.73
N ASP A 622 -6.50 11.15 5.96
CA ASP A 622 -7.41 11.48 7.05
C ASP A 622 -7.15 12.92 7.50
N LEU A 623 -8.06 13.83 7.13
CA LEU A 623 -7.97 15.23 7.49
C LEU A 623 -8.09 15.37 9.01
N LYS A 624 -6.98 15.74 9.64
CA LYS A 624 -6.97 16.06 11.06
C LYS A 624 -7.60 17.44 11.21
N HIS A 625 -8.82 17.48 11.70
CA HIS A 625 -9.35 18.71 12.26
C HIS A 625 -8.51 19.04 13.51
N GLU A 626 -7.77 20.16 13.50
CA GLU A 626 -7.15 20.64 14.74
C GLU A 626 -8.26 20.80 15.77
N PRO A 627 -8.13 20.30 17.01
CA PRO A 627 -9.12 20.63 18.01
C PRO A 627 -9.32 22.13 18.00
N GLY A 628 -10.53 22.57 17.62
CA GLY A 628 -10.93 23.96 17.69
C GLY A 628 -10.45 24.42 19.05
N GLY A 629 -9.51 25.36 19.04
CA GLY A 629 -8.74 25.66 20.24
C GLY A 629 -9.74 25.86 21.36
N THR A 630 -9.65 25.04 22.41
CA THR A 630 -10.10 25.52 23.70
C THR A 630 -9.50 26.91 23.85
N TRP A 631 -10.25 27.89 24.32
CA TRP A 631 -9.77 29.27 24.50
C TRP A 631 -8.41 29.32 25.24
N LEU A 632 -8.11 28.27 26.01
CA LEU A 632 -6.78 27.88 26.48
C LEU A 632 -5.87 27.37 25.34
N LYS A 633 -4.91 28.21 24.92
CA LYS A 633 -3.77 27.83 24.06
C LYS A 633 -3.19 26.48 24.53
N PRO A 634 -2.84 25.54 23.62
CA PRO A 634 -2.17 24.31 24.02
C PRO A 634 -0.91 24.67 24.82
N GLY A 635 -0.85 24.23 26.08
CA GLY A 635 0.25 24.59 26.97
C GLY A 635 1.60 24.17 26.39
N LYS A 636 2.65 24.93 26.73
CA LYS A 636 4.02 24.68 26.22
C LYS A 636 4.41 23.19 26.39
N PRO A 637 5.00 22.55 25.36
CA PRO A 637 5.55 21.20 25.47
C PRO A 637 6.63 21.10 26.54
N GLY A 638 6.74 19.94 27.18
CA GLY A 638 7.66 19.69 28.28
C GLY A 638 7.05 18.83 29.39
N CYS A 639 7.86 18.51 30.38
CA CYS A 639 7.48 17.84 31.61
C CYS A 639 7.18 18.88 32.70
N PHE A 640 6.01 18.79 33.34
CA PHE A 640 5.55 19.76 34.34
C PHE A 640 4.90 19.06 35.54
N LYS A 641 4.94 19.74 36.70
CA LYS A 641 4.25 19.29 37.90
C LYS A 641 2.74 19.55 37.77
N CYS A 642 1.92 18.66 38.30
CA CYS A 642 0.47 18.82 38.40
C CYS A 642 0.05 19.60 39.67
N GLY A 643 1.00 19.95 40.54
CA GLY A 643 0.79 20.85 41.68
C GLY A 643 0.25 20.21 42.96
N GLY A 644 -0.44 19.06 42.87
CA GLY A 644 -1.14 18.45 44.01
C GLY A 644 -0.83 16.98 44.30
N CYS A 645 0.35 16.45 43.94
CA CYS A 645 0.68 15.05 44.22
C CYS A 645 2.13 14.83 44.70
N ILE A 646 2.33 13.80 45.53
CA ILE A 646 3.63 13.39 46.08
C ILE A 646 4.67 13.11 44.98
N THR A 647 4.23 12.61 43.81
CA THR A 647 5.09 12.38 42.64
C THR A 647 5.72 13.66 42.07
N CYS A 648 5.14 14.84 42.32
CA CYS A 648 5.69 16.11 41.85
C CYS A 648 7.08 16.38 42.45
N GLY A 649 7.36 15.90 43.67
CA GLY A 649 8.64 16.11 44.34
C GLY A 649 9.82 15.47 43.63
N CYS A 650 9.61 14.35 42.93
CA CYS A 650 10.66 13.65 42.18
C CYS A 650 10.70 14.00 40.69
N LEU A 651 9.78 14.84 40.20
CA LEU A 651 9.65 15.15 38.78
C LEU A 651 10.61 16.27 38.37
N ILE A 652 11.49 15.99 37.41
CA ILE A 652 12.29 17.01 36.73
C ILE A 652 11.39 17.71 35.70
N THR A 653 11.33 19.03 35.79
CA THR A 653 10.56 19.86 34.87
C THR A 653 11.43 20.50 33.81
N GLY A 654 10.91 20.63 32.59
CA GLY A 654 11.64 21.23 31.48
C GLY A 654 11.10 20.74 30.14
N ASN A 655 11.53 21.39 29.06
CA ASN A 655 11.18 21.02 27.70
C ASN A 655 12.23 20.13 27.01
N THR A 656 13.39 19.91 27.65
CA THR A 656 14.47 19.08 27.11
C THR A 656 15.06 18.16 28.16
N PHE A 657 15.67 17.07 27.71
CA PHE A 657 16.50 16.18 28.54
C PHE A 657 17.76 15.77 27.75
N ALA A 658 18.81 15.33 28.44
CA ALA A 658 20.09 14.97 27.82
C ALA A 658 20.27 13.45 27.73
N HIS A 659 21.03 13.00 26.73
CA HIS A 659 21.52 11.63 26.65
C HIS A 659 22.53 11.37 27.79
N PRO A 660 22.47 10.23 28.50
CA PRO A 660 23.33 9.97 29.67
C PRO A 660 24.82 10.00 29.34
N HIS A 661 25.24 9.40 28.23
CA HIS A 661 26.67 9.30 27.86
C HIS A 661 27.19 10.38 26.89
N THR A 662 26.35 10.88 25.97
CA THR A 662 26.80 11.80 24.91
C THR A 662 26.44 13.26 25.19
N GLY A 663 25.61 13.53 26.20
CA GLY A 663 25.11 14.88 26.51
C GLY A 663 24.14 15.45 25.46
N LYS A 664 23.86 14.73 24.37
CA LYS A 664 22.96 15.18 23.30
C LYS A 664 21.58 15.51 23.87
N LYS A 665 21.10 16.74 23.64
CA LYS A 665 19.79 17.21 24.11
C LYS A 665 18.66 16.73 23.19
N TYR A 666 17.55 16.31 23.80
CA TYR A 666 16.31 15.90 23.15
C TYR A 666 15.16 16.79 23.60
N LEU A 667 14.30 17.22 22.66
CA LEU A 667 13.11 18.02 22.93
C LEU A 667 11.91 17.12 23.23
N ILE A 668 11.17 17.44 24.30
CA ILE A 668 9.91 16.83 24.66
C ILE A 668 8.80 17.49 23.83
N LYS A 669 8.13 16.70 22.98
CA LYS A 669 7.17 17.21 21.98
C LYS A 669 5.77 17.43 22.53
N HIS A 670 5.47 16.93 23.72
CA HIS A 670 4.14 16.95 24.33
C HIS A 670 4.19 17.68 25.67
N ARG A 671 3.07 18.25 26.09
CA ARG A 671 2.90 18.71 27.47
C ARG A 671 2.55 17.51 28.34
N LEU A 672 3.43 17.15 29.27
CA LEU A 672 3.34 15.96 30.09
C LEU A 672 3.37 16.34 31.57
N THR A 673 2.57 15.63 32.38
CA THR A 673 2.50 15.83 33.82
C THR A 673 2.34 14.51 34.56
N CYS A 674 2.38 14.53 35.89
CA CYS A 674 2.12 13.36 36.74
C CYS A 674 0.78 12.65 36.48
N VAL A 675 -0.21 13.33 35.88
CA VAL A 675 -1.51 12.71 35.56
C VAL A 675 -1.55 12.10 34.16
N SER A 676 -0.54 12.35 33.32
CA SER A 676 -0.48 11.82 31.96
C SER A 676 -0.39 10.29 31.96
N ASP A 677 -1.12 9.67 31.04
CA ASP A 677 -1.18 8.23 30.78
C ASP A 677 -0.46 7.87 29.47
N TYR A 678 -0.20 6.59 29.20
CA TYR A 678 0.53 6.12 28.00
C TYR A 678 1.81 6.91 27.72
N VAL A 679 2.58 7.17 28.77
CA VAL A 679 3.84 7.92 28.71
C VAL A 679 5.04 7.01 28.79
N ILE A 680 6.12 7.46 28.15
CA ILE A 680 7.48 6.96 28.39
C ILE A 680 8.15 7.93 29.34
N TYR A 681 8.81 7.39 30.35
CA TYR A 681 9.54 8.15 31.36
C TYR A 681 10.95 7.61 31.50
N CYS A 682 11.83 8.50 31.97
CA CYS A 682 13.18 8.19 32.33
C CYS A 682 13.36 8.42 33.83
N ILE A 683 13.93 7.46 34.54
CA ILE A 683 14.41 7.62 35.92
C ILE A 683 15.92 7.77 35.87
N MET A 684 16.42 8.82 36.51
CA MET A 684 17.83 9.18 36.52
C MET A 684 18.41 8.84 37.88
N CYS A 685 19.38 7.93 37.88
CA CYS A 685 20.10 7.53 39.08
C CYS A 685 21.21 8.55 39.42
N PRO A 686 21.51 8.81 40.71
CA PRO A 686 22.68 9.59 41.11
C PRO A 686 24.01 9.07 40.53
N CYS A 687 24.12 7.76 40.26
CA CYS A 687 25.28 7.16 39.59
C CYS A 687 25.42 7.54 38.10
N GLY A 688 24.54 8.37 37.54
CA GLY A 688 24.54 8.72 36.12
C GLY A 688 23.89 7.67 35.20
N LEU A 689 23.41 6.55 35.75
CA LEU A 689 22.71 5.50 35.01
C LEU A 689 21.23 5.84 34.83
N TYR A 690 20.69 5.58 33.64
CA TYR A 690 19.29 5.86 33.32
C TYR A 690 18.49 4.56 33.25
N TYR A 691 17.22 4.65 33.65
CA TYR A 691 16.20 3.63 33.45
C TYR A 691 15.09 4.20 32.57
N ILE A 692 14.70 3.49 31.52
CA ILE A 692 13.53 3.82 30.72
C ILE A 692 12.40 2.88 31.06
N GLY A 693 11.22 3.46 31.27
CA GLY A 693 9.99 2.69 31.48
C GLY A 693 8.79 3.32 30.80
N LYS A 694 7.75 2.52 30.65
CA LYS A 694 6.43 2.96 30.21
C LYS A 694 5.37 2.84 31.30
N CYS A 695 4.25 3.53 31.11
CA CYS A 695 3.02 3.26 31.85
C CYS A 695 1.79 3.51 30.98
N VAL A 696 0.81 2.61 31.10
CA VAL A 696 -0.53 2.76 30.50
C VAL A 696 -1.43 3.58 31.42
N THR A 697 -1.28 3.43 32.74
CA THR A 697 -1.96 4.25 33.75
C THR A 697 -1.29 5.62 33.89
N SER A 698 -1.90 6.51 34.69
CA SER A 698 -1.28 7.80 35.03
C SER A 698 0.10 7.61 35.68
N PHE A 699 1.07 8.46 35.31
CA PHE A 699 2.44 8.36 35.80
C PHE A 699 2.55 8.38 37.32
N ARG A 700 1.70 9.15 38.02
CA ARG A 700 1.68 9.19 39.49
C ARG A 700 1.45 7.81 40.12
N ILE A 701 0.56 7.00 39.55
CA ILE A 701 0.28 5.64 40.03
C ILE A 701 1.51 4.78 39.79
N ARG A 702 2.08 4.81 38.58
CA ARG A 702 3.28 4.04 38.25
C ARG A 702 4.46 4.40 39.16
N MET A 703 4.63 5.69 39.47
CA MET A 703 5.73 6.15 40.30
C MET A 703 5.55 5.75 41.76
N ASN A 704 4.32 5.72 42.26
CA ASN A 704 4.04 5.18 43.60
C ASN A 704 4.41 3.70 43.69
N ASN A 705 4.13 2.90 42.65
CA ASN A 705 4.54 1.50 42.61
C ASN A 705 6.07 1.37 42.66
N HIS A 706 6.80 2.14 41.87
CA HIS A 706 8.28 2.18 41.94
C HIS A 706 8.77 2.54 43.34
N ARG A 707 8.19 3.57 43.97
CA ARG A 707 8.57 3.99 45.33
C ARG A 707 8.32 2.90 46.36
N SER A 708 7.20 2.19 46.25
CA SER A 708 6.85 1.09 47.15
C SER A 708 7.85 -0.05 47.04
N VAL A 709 8.18 -0.46 45.81
CA VAL A 709 9.15 -1.54 45.55
C VAL A 709 10.55 -1.13 46.04
N ILE A 710 10.99 0.11 45.76
CA ILE A 710 12.29 0.60 46.25
C ILE A 710 12.33 0.61 47.78
N ARG A 711 11.26 1.05 48.45
CA ARG A 711 11.20 1.04 49.92
C ARG A 711 11.32 -0.38 50.48
N ALA A 712 10.60 -1.34 49.90
CA ALA A 712 10.70 -2.74 50.28
C ALA A 712 12.13 -3.29 50.07
N ALA A 713 12.74 -2.98 48.93
CA ALA A 713 14.11 -3.41 48.61
C ALA A 713 15.17 -2.81 49.54
N LEU A 714 15.00 -1.54 49.96
CA LEU A 714 15.89 -0.90 50.92
C LEU A 714 15.79 -1.51 52.32
N ALA A 715 14.60 -2.00 52.70
CA ALA A 715 14.39 -2.68 53.97
C ALA A 715 14.90 -4.14 53.97
N SER A 716 14.69 -4.88 52.88
CA SER A 716 15.06 -6.30 52.77
C SER A 716 16.46 -6.54 52.22
N GLY A 717 17.08 -5.55 51.58
CA GLY A 717 18.33 -5.67 50.84
C GLY A 717 18.23 -6.43 49.50
N LYS A 718 17.03 -6.87 49.09
CA LYS A 718 16.84 -7.71 47.88
C LYS A 718 15.62 -7.27 47.08
N SER A 719 15.70 -7.38 45.75
CA SER A 719 14.57 -7.18 44.83
C SER A 719 14.84 -7.83 43.47
N ASP A 720 13.79 -8.33 42.83
CA ASP A 720 13.84 -8.82 41.45
C ASP A 720 13.72 -7.68 40.42
N ILE A 721 13.33 -6.48 40.85
CA ILE A 721 13.19 -5.33 39.96
C ILE A 721 14.55 -4.62 39.84
N PRO A 722 15.14 -4.52 38.63
CA PRO A 722 16.49 -4.00 38.42
C PRO A 722 16.74 -2.64 39.08
N LEU A 723 15.80 -1.71 38.90
CA LEU A 723 15.87 -0.37 39.48
C LEU A 723 15.89 -0.41 41.01
N ALA A 724 15.05 -1.22 41.63
CA ALA A 724 14.94 -1.29 43.09
C ALA A 724 16.14 -2.00 43.71
N ARG A 725 16.60 -3.08 43.07
CA ARG A 725 17.84 -3.77 43.43
C ARG A 725 19.05 -2.85 43.37
N HIS A 726 19.17 -2.05 42.32
CA HIS A 726 20.25 -1.08 42.19
C HIS A 726 20.23 -0.04 43.32
N PHE A 727 19.05 0.49 43.67
CA PHE A 727 18.92 1.43 44.79
C PHE A 727 19.35 0.82 46.12
N ALA A 728 19.01 -0.45 46.38
CA ALA A 728 19.45 -1.16 47.58
C ALA A 728 20.97 -1.40 47.59
N GLN A 729 21.54 -1.88 46.48
CA GLN A 729 22.97 -2.19 46.36
C GLN A 729 23.86 -0.95 46.48
N GLN A 730 23.46 0.16 45.87
CA GLN A 730 24.21 1.42 45.89
C GLN A 730 23.84 2.32 47.08
N LYS A 731 23.03 1.82 48.03
CA LYS A 731 22.57 2.55 49.23
C LYS A 731 21.96 3.93 48.91
N HIS A 732 21.22 4.03 47.82
CA HIS A 732 20.51 5.26 47.45
C HIS A 732 19.23 5.43 48.26
N SER A 733 18.95 6.65 48.71
CA SER A 733 17.71 6.94 49.44
C SER A 733 16.55 7.29 48.49
N LEU A 734 15.33 6.99 48.92
CA LEU A 734 14.12 7.27 48.13
C LEU A 734 13.98 8.76 47.70
N PRO A 735 14.35 9.76 48.53
CA PRO A 735 14.34 11.16 48.11
C PRO A 735 15.29 11.51 46.96
N MET A 736 16.29 10.68 46.66
CA MET A 736 17.20 10.88 45.51
C MET A 736 16.58 10.48 44.17
N LEU A 737 15.44 9.79 44.19
CA LEU A 737 14.74 9.36 42.99
C LEU A 737 14.31 10.59 42.16
N ARG A 738 14.79 10.66 40.92
CA ARG A 738 14.43 11.71 39.97
C ARG A 738 13.90 11.09 38.69
N ALA A 739 12.80 11.64 38.17
CA ALA A 739 12.17 11.15 36.96
C ALA A 739 11.74 12.29 36.03
N ILE A 740 11.79 12.04 34.73
CA ILE A 740 11.30 12.95 33.70
C ILE A 740 10.42 12.20 32.71
N LEU A 741 9.30 12.80 32.32
CA LEU A 741 8.46 12.30 31.24
C LEU A 741 9.05 12.73 29.91
N ILE A 742 9.35 11.78 29.02
CA ILE A 742 10.12 12.05 27.80
C ILE A 742 9.30 11.92 26.52
N ASP A 743 8.22 11.13 26.54
CA ASP A 743 7.39 10.88 25.36
C ASP A 743 5.98 10.43 25.75
N HIS A 744 5.06 10.46 24.78
CA HIS A 744 3.66 10.10 24.97
C HIS A 744 3.05 9.54 23.69
N ILE A 745 2.21 8.51 23.83
CA ILE A 745 1.40 8.01 22.73
C ILE A 745 0.00 8.63 22.84
N PRO A 746 -0.36 9.63 22.00
CA PRO A 746 -1.69 10.22 22.05
C PRO A 746 -2.78 9.20 21.65
N VAL A 747 -4.01 9.51 22.04
CA VAL A 747 -5.19 8.76 21.59
C VAL A 747 -5.21 8.74 20.06
N LEU A 748 -5.39 7.55 19.50
CA LEU A 748 -5.39 7.35 18.06
C LEU A 748 -6.76 7.74 17.49
N SER A 749 -6.80 8.72 16.58
CA SER A 749 -8.04 9.27 15.99
C SER A 749 -8.90 8.25 15.23
N ARG A 750 -8.35 7.08 14.92
CA ARG A 750 -9.03 5.99 14.22
C ARG A 750 -9.05 4.72 15.07
N GLY A 751 -8.63 4.73 16.33
CA GLY A 751 -8.38 3.49 17.08
C GLY A 751 -7.10 2.77 16.66
N GLY A 752 -6.98 1.50 17.06
CA GLY A 752 -5.77 0.69 16.95
C GLY A 752 -5.05 0.46 18.28
N ASP A 753 -4.03 -0.41 18.25
CA ASP A 753 -3.33 -0.87 19.46
C ASP A 753 -2.34 0.20 20.01
N ARG A 754 -2.85 1.08 20.88
CA ARG A 754 -2.07 2.12 21.59
C ARG A 754 -1.00 1.49 22.50
N SER A 755 -1.27 0.32 23.08
CA SER A 755 -0.37 -0.38 24.00
C SER A 755 0.85 -0.96 23.30
N ARG A 756 0.67 -1.54 22.10
CA ARG A 756 1.80 -1.99 21.26
C ARG A 756 2.66 -0.82 20.79
N LEU A 757 2.06 0.31 20.41
CA LEU A 757 2.83 1.52 20.05
C LEU A 757 3.67 2.03 21.24
N LEU A 758 3.13 1.95 22.46
CA LEU A 758 3.85 2.31 23.68
C LEU A 758 5.05 1.38 23.92
N LEU A 759 4.87 0.06 23.76
CA LEU A 759 5.96 -0.92 23.85
C LEU A 759 7.06 -0.66 22.81
N GLN A 760 6.68 -0.42 21.56
CA GLN A 760 7.63 -0.12 20.48
C GLN A 760 8.40 1.17 20.78
N ARG A 761 7.73 2.20 21.32
CA ARG A 761 8.37 3.46 21.69
C ARG A 761 9.31 3.32 22.88
N GLU A 762 8.96 2.50 23.86
CA GLU A 762 9.84 2.15 25.00
C GLU A 762 11.12 1.49 24.49
N ALA A 763 11.03 0.47 23.64
CA ALA A 763 12.18 -0.21 23.06
C ALA A 763 13.08 0.75 22.26
N GLN A 764 12.47 1.65 21.47
CA GLN A 764 13.21 2.70 20.75
C GLN A 764 13.99 3.61 21.70
N TRP A 765 13.39 4.04 22.82
CA TRP A 765 14.07 4.91 23.79
C TRP A 765 15.14 4.20 24.60
N ILE A 766 14.90 2.97 25.03
CA ILE A 766 15.92 2.12 25.69
C ILE A 766 17.17 2.04 24.80
N ARG A 767 16.97 1.73 23.52
CA ARG A 767 18.08 1.59 22.58
C ARG A 767 18.76 2.93 22.25
N ARG A 768 17.97 4.00 22.08
CA ARG A 768 18.47 5.34 21.73
C ARG A 768 19.26 6.01 22.85
N LEU A 769 18.97 5.68 24.11
CA LEU A 769 19.65 6.24 25.28
C LEU A 769 20.67 5.26 25.90
N ASP A 770 20.87 4.10 25.27
CA ASP A 770 21.80 3.04 25.70
C ASP A 770 21.60 2.61 27.16
N THR A 771 20.34 2.46 27.59
CA THR A 771 20.02 2.23 29.01
C THR A 771 20.05 0.76 29.43
N ILE A 772 20.57 -0.12 28.57
CA ILE A 772 20.71 -1.55 28.88
C ILE A 772 21.93 -1.75 29.79
N ALA A 773 21.83 -2.61 30.80
CA ALA A 773 22.94 -2.96 31.67
C ALA A 773 24.15 -3.50 30.86
N PRO A 774 25.40 -3.13 31.20
CA PRO A 774 25.81 -2.38 32.39
C PRO A 774 25.80 -0.84 32.24
N ARG A 775 25.48 -0.31 31.06
CA ARG A 775 25.50 1.15 30.79
C ARG A 775 24.27 1.90 31.27
N GLY A 776 23.19 1.19 31.55
CA GLY A 776 22.02 1.70 32.27
C GLY A 776 21.39 0.65 33.17
N LEU A 777 20.12 0.88 33.51
CA LEU A 777 19.39 0.10 34.52
C LEU A 777 18.31 -0.84 33.93
N ASN A 778 18.14 -0.86 32.61
CA ASN A 778 17.25 -1.82 31.96
C ASN A 778 17.99 -3.16 31.77
N GLU A 779 17.45 -4.25 32.30
CA GLU A 779 18.05 -5.60 32.13
C GLU A 779 17.41 -6.38 30.98
N MET A 780 16.11 -6.19 30.76
CA MET A 780 15.40 -6.84 29.67
C MET A 780 15.23 -5.88 28.49
N PHE A 781 15.65 -6.33 27.32
CA PHE A 781 15.38 -5.67 26.05
C PHE A 781 14.81 -6.70 25.07
N SER A 782 13.59 -6.47 24.60
CA SER A 782 12.91 -7.37 23.67
C SER A 782 12.33 -6.58 22.50
N LEU A 783 12.56 -7.09 21.30
CA LEU A 783 11.98 -6.58 20.06
C LEU A 783 10.72 -7.35 19.63
N SER A 784 10.21 -8.23 20.50
CA SER A 784 9.00 -9.03 20.26
C SER A 784 7.76 -8.17 19.94
N CYS A 785 7.69 -6.95 20.48
CA CYS A 785 6.62 -5.99 20.17
C CYS A 785 6.59 -5.50 18.71
N PHE A 786 7.61 -5.83 17.91
CA PHE A 786 7.67 -5.55 16.47
C PHE A 786 7.30 -6.76 15.59
N LEU A 787 7.02 -7.93 16.18
CA LEU A 787 6.57 -9.13 15.45
C LEU A 787 5.17 -8.98 14.89
#